data_AF-A0A8D3DQ16-F1
#
_entry.id   AF-A0A8D3DQ16-F1
#
_cell.length_a   1.000
_cell.length_b   1.000
_cell.length_c   1.000
_cell.angle_alpha   90.00
_cell.angle_beta   90.00
_cell.angle_gamma   90.00
#
_symmetry.space_group_name_H-M   'P 1'
#
loop_
_entity.id
_entity.type
_entity.pdbx_description
1 polymer ?
#
loop_
_entity_poly.entity_id
_entity_poly.type
_entity_poly.pdbx_seq_one_letter_code
_entity_poly.pdbx_strand_id
1 'polypeptide(L)'
;MAPRKRGGGGRGGLSFIFCCFNSSDHPEITYRLREDFALQAMEPALPMPSYDELDGMFSELVDELDLTEKHREAMFALPAEKKWQIYCSKKKEQEENKSATSWPEYYIDQLNSMAARKTLLALEKEDEEERNKTIESLKTALRTQPMRFVTRFIDLDGLTCILNFLKSMDYETTESQIHTSLIGCIKALMNNSQGRAHVLSHTESINIIAQSLATENIKTKVAVLEIMGAVCLVPGGHKKILEAMLHYQRFACERTRFQTLINDLDRSTGRYRDEVNLKTAIMSFINAVLSQGAGESSLEFRIHLRYEFLMLGIQPVIDKLRSHENSTLDRHLDYFEMLRNEDELALSKRFESAHIDTKSATQVFDLIRKKMNHTDAYPHFMSVLHHCLLMPHKRSGNTVQYWLLLDRIVQQMVLQNDKGHDPDVTPLENFNVKNVVRMLVNENEVKQWKEQAEKMRKEHHELQQKFEKKERECDAKTQEKEDMMQTLNKMKEKLEKESTEHKSVKQQVAELTARLHELKTAVTPPPLSLSLPPCRDRQLLFPEALPSPPVPPVARCLLHPCQWPSTSSWTPTRWRHPPAARSAKSGDTRRRECVDALSENMRHKKKNLFSSAQNKLEGTVWMDVDDGKVFKILDLEDLEKTFSAYQRQQDFFMINNSKQKEAEDDTLSSKKVKELSVIDGRRAQNCNILLSRLKLSNEEMKRAILTMDEQEDLPKDMLEQLLKFVPEKSDVDLLEEHKHELDRMAKPDRFLYEMSRINHYQQRLQSLYIKKKFAERIAEIKPKVEALTKASKEILHSKNLKQLLEVVLAFGNYMNKGQRGNAYGFKVSSLNKIADTKSSIDKNITLLHYLITILEKKYPKVLRFQDDLQSISEAAKVNMTELEKDIGNLRSGLKSVESELEYQKKRPQELGDKFVSVVSQFITVASFSFSDVEDSLTEAKELFLRAVKHFGEDASKMQPDEFFGIFDQFLQSFIEAQQENENIRKRKEEEERRAKMEAQLKEQREKERRARKAKANGEDDGGEFDDLVSALRSGEVFDKDLSKMKRNRKRINSQTTDSGRERPVTKLNF
;
A
#
# COMPACT_ATOMS: atom_id res chain seq x y z
N MET A 1 -20.08 -15.55 85.10
CA MET A 1 -19.22 -16.46 85.90
C MET A 1 -17.84 -15.83 86.05
N ALA A 2 -17.15 -16.12 87.15
CA ALA A 2 -15.70 -15.90 87.33
C ALA A 2 -14.99 -17.29 87.21
N PRO A 3 -13.64 -17.47 87.36
CA PRO A 3 -12.64 -16.52 87.87
C PRO A 3 -11.17 -16.56 87.33
N ARG A 4 -10.38 -15.52 87.72
CA ARG A 4 -8.94 -15.52 88.16
C ARG A 4 -7.79 -15.93 87.18
N LYS A 5 -6.79 -15.03 86.97
CA LYS A 5 -5.38 -14.99 87.52
C LYS A 5 -4.40 -16.00 86.86
N ARG A 6 -3.09 -15.75 86.63
CA ARG A 6 -2.07 -14.69 86.92
C ARG A 6 -0.94 -14.84 85.85
N GLY A 7 0.09 -13.99 85.62
CA GLY A 7 0.56 -12.72 86.19
C GLY A 7 1.74 -12.86 87.18
N GLY A 8 2.97 -12.32 86.97
CA GLY A 8 3.52 -11.51 85.87
C GLY A 8 4.82 -10.76 86.29
N GLY A 9 5.26 -9.76 85.51
CA GLY A 9 6.34 -8.80 85.84
C GLY A 9 7.56 -8.81 84.90
N GLY A 10 8.21 -7.69 84.55
CA GLY A 10 7.84 -6.28 84.79
C GLY A 10 8.92 -5.26 84.36
N ARG A 11 8.54 -3.95 84.29
CA ARG A 11 9.32 -2.76 83.84
C ARG A 11 9.70 -2.74 82.34
N GLY A 12 9.59 -1.64 81.58
CA GLY A 12 8.94 -0.32 81.74
C GLY A 12 8.91 0.33 80.33
N GLY A 13 7.82 0.95 79.85
CA GLY A 13 7.41 2.33 80.15
C GLY A 13 7.99 3.31 79.11
N LEU A 14 7.24 4.17 78.40
CA LEU A 14 5.80 4.44 78.39
C LEU A 14 5.39 5.05 77.01
N SER A 15 4.20 4.73 76.51
CA SER A 15 3.60 5.35 75.30
C SER A 15 2.62 6.49 75.66
N PHE A 16 2.17 7.30 74.69
CA PHE A 16 0.77 7.33 74.17
C PHE A 16 0.44 8.57 73.29
N ILE A 17 0.14 8.32 72.00
CA ILE A 17 -1.09 8.67 71.25
C ILE A 17 -1.72 10.09 71.28
N PHE A 18 -2.02 10.59 70.07
CA PHE A 18 -3.13 11.48 69.61
C PHE A 18 -4.06 12.18 70.64
N CYS A 19 -4.40 13.46 70.37
CA CYS A 19 -5.69 13.80 69.72
C CYS A 19 -5.75 15.24 69.16
N CYS A 20 -6.83 15.59 68.47
CA CYS A 20 -7.03 16.86 67.74
C CYS A 20 -7.89 17.88 68.52
N PHE A 21 -7.67 19.19 68.35
CA PHE A 21 -8.62 20.12 67.68
C PHE A 21 -8.11 21.58 67.59
N ASN A 22 -8.77 22.39 66.74
CA ASN A 22 -8.54 23.83 66.53
C ASN A 22 -8.65 24.68 67.80
N SER A 23 -7.76 25.67 67.91
CA SER A 23 -8.13 27.07 68.19
C SER A 23 -7.01 28.02 67.74
N SER A 24 -7.38 29.22 67.31
CA SER A 24 -6.45 30.29 66.95
C SER A 24 -6.24 31.24 68.12
N ASP A 25 -4.99 31.57 68.43
CA ASP A 25 -4.52 32.95 68.64
C ASP A 25 -2.99 32.99 68.82
N HIS A 26 -2.38 34.15 68.51
CA HIS A 26 -0.94 34.37 68.70
C HIS A 26 -0.64 34.84 70.13
N PRO A 27 0.31 34.23 70.86
CA PRO A 27 0.89 34.87 72.04
C PRO A 27 1.94 35.90 71.60
N GLU A 28 1.72 37.17 71.94
CA GLU A 28 2.75 38.21 71.88
C GLU A 28 3.87 37.88 72.88
N ILE A 29 5.13 37.85 72.43
CA ILE A 29 6.27 37.74 73.34
C ILE A 29 6.80 39.15 73.64
N THR A 30 6.40 39.67 74.79
CA THR A 30 6.78 40.98 75.29
C THR A 30 8.30 41.06 75.51
N TYR A 31 8.93 42.13 75.02
CA TYR A 31 10.33 42.41 75.35
C TYR A 31 10.50 42.62 76.86
N ARG A 32 11.27 41.73 77.50
CA ARG A 32 11.96 42.04 78.76
C ARG A 32 13.45 42.19 78.45
N LEU A 33 13.97 43.41 78.61
CA LEU A 33 15.41 43.57 78.77
C LEU A 33 15.81 42.77 80.02
N ARG A 34 16.76 41.86 79.83
CA ARG A 34 17.83 41.71 80.81
C ARG A 34 19.06 42.37 80.18
N GLU A 35 19.68 43.23 80.96
CA GLU A 35 21.07 43.61 80.74
C GLU A 35 21.97 42.38 81.05
N ASP A 36 23.29 42.51 80.91
CA ASP A 36 24.27 41.43 81.09
C ASP A 36 24.32 40.34 80.00
N PHE A 37 24.19 40.74 78.73
CA PHE A 37 24.99 40.11 77.67
C PHE A 37 25.75 41.19 76.89
N ALA A 38 27.04 41.34 77.20
CA ALA A 38 27.95 42.13 76.37
C ALA A 38 28.11 41.41 75.02
N LEU A 39 27.64 42.04 73.94
CA LEU A 39 27.97 41.61 72.58
C LEU A 39 29.47 41.78 72.37
N GLN A 40 30.23 40.70 72.49
CA GLN A 40 31.64 40.69 72.13
C GLN A 40 31.75 40.85 70.62
N ALA A 41 31.95 42.09 70.17
CA ALA A 41 32.33 42.38 68.81
C ALA A 41 33.65 41.65 68.52
N MET A 42 33.59 40.61 67.67
CA MET A 42 34.80 40.01 67.12
C MET A 42 35.39 40.99 66.11
N GLU A 43 36.33 41.81 66.55
CA GLU A 43 37.26 42.49 65.66
C GLU A 43 37.95 41.43 64.79
N PRO A 44 37.95 41.55 63.45
CA PRO A 44 38.75 40.68 62.61
C PRO A 44 40.22 40.81 63.00
N ALA A 45 40.89 39.69 63.30
CA ALA A 45 42.27 39.68 63.80
C ALA A 45 43.34 40.10 62.75
N LEU A 46 42.89 40.63 61.61
CA LEU A 46 43.68 41.21 60.54
C LEU A 46 42.94 42.46 60.04
N PRO A 47 43.64 43.59 59.75
CA PRO A 47 43.02 44.74 59.12
C PRO A 47 42.47 44.35 57.74
N MET A 48 41.36 44.97 57.34
CA MET A 48 40.79 44.76 56.01
C MET A 48 41.81 45.22 54.94
N PRO A 49 42.09 44.42 53.90
CA PRO A 49 42.97 44.81 52.79
C PRO A 49 42.45 46.04 52.04
N SER A 50 43.25 46.57 51.10
CA SER A 50 42.71 47.56 50.15
C SER A 50 41.55 46.96 49.35
N TYR A 51 40.64 47.80 48.83
CA TYR A 51 39.46 47.31 48.11
C TYR A 51 39.80 46.39 46.93
N ASP A 52 40.87 46.68 46.19
CA ASP A 52 41.33 45.88 45.05
C ASP A 52 41.90 44.51 45.50
N GLU A 53 42.68 44.48 46.59
CA GLU A 53 43.20 43.24 47.19
C GLU A 53 42.06 42.39 47.79
N LEU A 54 41.10 43.04 48.45
CA LEU A 54 39.94 42.39 49.05
C LEU A 54 39.04 41.76 47.98
N ASP A 55 38.74 42.47 46.89
CA ASP A 55 37.94 41.90 45.79
C ASP A 55 38.71 40.81 45.02
N GLY A 56 40.05 40.87 44.96
CA GLY A 56 40.88 39.76 44.48
C GLY A 56 40.79 38.51 45.38
N MET A 57 41.03 38.67 46.68
CA MET A 57 40.95 37.59 47.67
C MET A 57 39.51 37.03 47.82
N PHE A 58 38.50 37.87 47.63
CA PHE A 58 37.10 37.47 47.61
C PHE A 58 36.71 36.82 46.27
N SER A 59 37.36 37.14 45.15
CA SER A 59 37.18 36.39 43.90
C SER A 59 37.67 34.95 44.05
N GLU A 60 38.87 34.71 44.58
CA GLU A 60 39.33 33.33 44.87
C GLU A 60 38.32 32.56 45.72
N LEU A 61 37.73 33.21 46.73
CA LEU A 61 36.71 32.60 47.59
C LEU A 61 35.38 32.35 46.88
N VAL A 62 34.95 33.22 45.97
CA VAL A 62 33.73 33.03 45.18
C VAL A 62 33.91 31.94 44.12
N ASP A 63 35.09 31.86 43.51
CA ASP A 63 35.46 30.82 42.55
C ASP A 63 35.63 29.44 43.26
N GLU A 64 36.03 29.43 44.54
CA GLU A 64 36.05 28.22 45.40
C GLU A 64 34.65 27.62 45.71
N LEU A 65 33.57 28.37 45.48
CA LEU A 65 32.20 28.00 45.86
C LEU A 65 31.32 27.48 44.70
N ASP A 66 31.87 27.36 43.48
CA ASP A 66 31.17 26.84 42.26
C ASP A 66 29.83 27.54 41.97
N LEU A 67 29.71 28.84 42.31
CA LEU A 67 28.44 29.56 42.30
C LEU A 67 28.00 29.93 40.87
N THR A 68 26.74 29.61 40.55
CA THR A 68 26.08 30.08 39.32
C THR A 68 26.22 31.60 39.12
N GLU A 69 26.39 32.05 37.87
CA GLU A 69 26.77 33.43 37.51
C GLU A 69 25.94 34.52 38.22
N LYS A 70 24.63 34.31 38.38
CA LYS A 70 23.73 35.24 39.07
C LYS A 70 24.00 35.35 40.59
N HIS A 71 24.44 34.27 41.23
CA HIS A 71 24.86 34.27 42.63
C HIS A 71 26.30 34.79 42.77
N ARG A 72 27.16 34.56 41.76
CA ARG A 72 28.46 35.21 41.59
C ARG A 72 28.30 36.75 41.61
N GLU A 73 27.45 37.29 40.72
CA GLU A 73 27.07 38.71 40.69
C GLU A 73 26.54 39.21 42.06
N ALA A 74 25.65 38.45 42.71
CA ALA A 74 25.08 38.82 44.00
C ALA A 74 26.11 38.87 45.14
N MET A 75 27.12 37.99 45.12
CA MET A 75 28.23 38.00 46.07
C MET A 75 29.17 39.19 45.83
N PHE A 76 29.51 39.50 44.57
CA PHE A 76 30.31 40.69 44.25
C PHE A 76 29.59 42.02 44.54
N ALA A 77 28.25 42.03 44.54
CA ALA A 77 27.43 43.18 44.93
C ALA A 77 27.34 43.44 46.46
N LEU A 78 27.99 42.62 47.30
CA LEU A 78 28.03 42.84 48.75
C LEU A 78 28.98 44.00 49.14
N PRO A 79 28.67 44.76 50.22
CA PRO A 79 29.61 45.69 50.83
C PRO A 79 30.91 45.00 51.27
N ALA A 80 32.03 45.71 51.18
CA ALA A 80 33.38 45.20 51.50
C ALA A 80 33.46 44.60 52.92
N GLU A 81 32.79 45.21 53.89
CA GLU A 81 32.77 44.78 55.28
C GLU A 81 32.14 43.39 55.43
N LYS A 82 31.14 43.08 54.58
CA LYS A 82 30.52 41.74 54.51
C LYS A 82 31.39 40.75 53.75
N LYS A 83 32.02 41.16 52.64
CA LYS A 83 33.00 40.34 51.90
C LYS A 83 34.13 39.88 52.83
N TRP A 84 34.68 40.79 53.62
CA TRP A 84 35.73 40.50 54.60
C TRP A 84 35.26 39.60 55.74
N GLN A 85 34.06 39.83 56.30
CA GLN A 85 33.48 38.92 57.31
C GLN A 85 33.29 37.48 56.78
N ILE A 86 32.77 37.31 55.57
CA ILE A 86 32.58 36.01 54.93
C ILE A 86 33.95 35.33 54.72
N TYR A 87 34.95 36.08 54.23
CA TYR A 87 36.31 35.58 54.03
C TYR A 87 36.97 35.12 55.34
N CYS A 88 36.95 35.96 56.38
CA CYS A 88 37.48 35.60 57.70
C CYS A 88 36.78 34.39 58.32
N SER A 89 35.46 34.27 58.15
CA SER A 89 34.69 33.12 58.64
C SER A 89 35.11 31.82 57.93
N LYS A 90 35.21 31.83 56.59
CA LYS A 90 35.57 30.62 55.83
C LYS A 90 37.03 30.22 56.04
N LYS A 91 37.94 31.19 56.15
CA LYS A 91 39.36 30.92 56.48
C LYS A 91 39.51 30.25 57.84
N LYS A 92 38.69 30.63 58.84
CA LYS A 92 38.71 29.99 60.16
C LYS A 92 38.27 28.52 60.10
N GLU A 93 37.21 28.21 59.35
CA GLU A 93 36.80 26.81 59.10
C GLU A 93 37.92 25.99 58.41
N GLN A 94 38.66 26.59 57.47
CA GLN A 94 39.80 25.94 56.80
C GLN A 94 40.96 25.63 57.77
N GLU A 95 41.24 26.49 58.75
CA GLU A 95 42.39 26.30 59.65
C GLU A 95 42.17 25.23 60.73
N GLU A 96 40.92 24.98 61.13
CA GLU A 96 40.53 23.98 62.14
C GLU A 96 40.53 22.52 61.59
N ASN A 97 40.48 22.32 60.27
CA ASN A 97 40.10 21.04 59.64
C ASN A 97 41.27 20.13 59.18
N LYS A 98 42.43 20.18 59.86
CA LYS A 98 43.71 19.55 59.42
C LYS A 98 43.85 18.06 59.77
N SER A 99 42.97 17.20 59.25
CA SER A 99 43.09 15.74 59.32
C SER A 99 43.79 15.15 58.08
N ALA A 100 44.31 13.91 58.15
CA ALA A 100 44.86 13.21 56.98
C ALA A 100 43.81 13.00 55.87
N THR A 101 42.53 12.91 56.23
CA THR A 101 41.37 12.82 55.33
C THR A 101 41.03 14.14 54.62
N SER A 102 41.78 15.23 54.84
CA SER A 102 41.66 16.48 54.06
C SER A 102 42.45 16.47 52.74
N TRP A 103 43.21 15.41 52.44
CA TRP A 103 44.09 15.33 51.27
C TRP A 103 43.64 14.27 50.26
N PRO A 104 43.46 14.62 48.96
CA PRO A 104 43.14 13.67 47.89
C PRO A 104 44.14 12.50 47.78
N GLU A 105 45.42 12.78 47.98
CA GLU A 105 46.54 11.83 47.89
C GLU A 105 46.28 10.57 48.75
N TYR A 106 45.83 10.74 49.99
CA TYR A 106 45.53 9.63 50.90
C TYR A 106 44.51 8.65 50.31
N TYR A 107 43.42 9.18 49.74
CA TYR A 107 42.37 8.33 49.17
C TYR A 107 42.81 7.66 47.87
N ILE A 108 43.63 8.34 47.06
CA ILE A 108 44.19 7.79 45.81
C ILE A 108 45.12 6.61 46.13
N ASP A 109 45.98 6.74 47.14
CA ASP A 109 46.85 5.63 47.60
C ASP A 109 46.04 4.45 48.14
N GLN A 110 44.95 4.70 48.90
CA GLN A 110 44.07 3.63 49.36
C GLN A 110 43.32 2.94 48.21
N LEU A 111 42.81 3.69 47.23
CA LEU A 111 42.18 3.13 46.02
C LEU A 111 43.17 2.25 45.23
N ASN A 112 44.38 2.75 45.00
CA ASN A 112 45.43 2.00 44.31
C ASN A 112 45.85 0.75 45.09
N SER A 113 45.97 0.83 46.42
CA SER A 113 46.25 -0.33 47.28
C SER A 113 45.14 -1.38 47.20
N MET A 114 43.87 -0.97 47.23
CA MET A 114 42.72 -1.88 47.10
C MET A 114 42.65 -2.53 45.71
N ALA A 115 42.85 -1.77 44.63
CA ALA A 115 42.85 -2.28 43.26
C ALA A 115 44.03 -3.23 42.97
N ALA A 116 45.18 -3.02 43.63
CA ALA A 116 46.38 -3.85 43.49
C ALA A 116 46.33 -5.18 44.27
N ARG A 117 45.41 -5.36 45.24
CA ARG A 117 45.25 -6.60 46.02
C ARG A 117 44.57 -7.72 45.21
N LYS A 118 45.22 -8.14 44.12
CA LYS A 118 44.73 -9.23 43.26
C LYS A 118 45.30 -10.57 43.71
N THR A 119 44.43 -11.41 44.28
CA THR A 119 44.65 -12.83 44.59
C THR A 119 45.63 -13.15 45.73
N LEU A 120 45.13 -13.26 46.97
CA LEU A 120 45.46 -14.38 47.88
C LEU A 120 44.60 -14.39 49.16
N LEU A 121 43.96 -15.54 49.41
CA LEU A 121 43.18 -15.91 50.61
C LEU A 121 41.92 -15.07 50.91
N ALA A 122 40.98 -15.69 51.62
CA ALA A 122 39.74 -15.05 52.05
C ALA A 122 40.02 -14.12 53.23
N LEU A 123 39.78 -12.82 53.05
CA LEU A 123 39.90 -11.82 54.11
C LEU A 123 38.71 -11.93 55.07
N GLU A 124 38.93 -11.55 56.32
CA GLU A 124 37.89 -11.54 57.35
C GLU A 124 36.91 -10.39 57.09
N LYS A 125 35.64 -10.54 57.48
CA LYS A 125 34.58 -9.59 57.09
C LYS A 125 34.79 -8.16 57.59
N GLU A 126 35.62 -7.97 58.60
CA GLU A 126 35.96 -6.66 59.16
C GLU A 126 36.79 -5.83 58.15
N ASP A 127 37.70 -6.45 57.39
CA ASP A 127 38.49 -5.80 56.32
C ASP A 127 37.60 -5.23 55.19
N GLU A 128 36.46 -5.86 54.88
CA GLU A 128 35.54 -5.32 53.87
C GLU A 128 34.80 -4.08 54.39
N GLU A 129 34.42 -4.06 55.66
CA GLU A 129 33.71 -2.91 56.23
C GLU A 129 34.62 -1.69 56.34
N GLU A 130 35.91 -1.85 56.66
CA GLU A 130 36.89 -0.76 56.66
C GLU A 130 37.21 -0.23 55.25
N ARG A 131 37.35 -1.12 54.25
CA ARG A 131 37.47 -0.71 52.84
C ARG A 131 36.25 0.11 52.40
N ASN A 132 35.05 -0.34 52.72
CA ASN A 132 33.81 0.38 52.37
C ASN A 132 33.71 1.73 53.10
N LYS A 133 34.04 1.81 54.40
CA LYS A 133 34.11 3.07 55.17
C LYS A 133 35.07 4.07 54.54
N THR A 134 36.22 3.61 54.04
CA THR A 134 37.23 4.45 53.37
C THR A 134 36.68 5.06 52.06
N ILE A 135 35.91 4.30 51.28
CA ILE A 135 35.35 4.75 50.01
C ILE A 135 34.11 5.64 50.23
N GLU A 136 33.26 5.34 51.22
CA GLU A 136 32.17 6.25 51.65
C GLU A 136 32.72 7.57 52.24
N SER A 137 33.88 7.54 52.88
CA SER A 137 34.62 8.74 53.30
C SER A 137 35.10 9.55 52.10
N LEU A 138 35.68 8.93 51.07
CA LEU A 138 36.05 9.61 49.81
C LEU A 138 34.82 10.23 49.12
N LYS A 139 33.74 9.46 48.94
CA LYS A 139 32.47 9.92 48.37
C LYS A 139 31.91 11.13 49.13
N THR A 140 32.05 11.14 50.45
CA THR A 140 31.65 12.29 51.29
C THR A 140 32.57 13.47 51.05
N ALA A 141 33.89 13.26 51.07
CA ALA A 141 34.89 14.30 50.83
C ALA A 141 34.72 14.98 49.46
N LEU A 142 34.53 14.21 48.38
CA LEU A 142 34.26 14.70 47.02
C LEU A 142 32.97 15.55 46.91
N ARG A 143 32.07 15.49 47.90
CA ARG A 143 30.82 16.27 47.95
C ARG A 143 30.88 17.46 48.92
N THR A 144 31.71 17.41 49.96
CA THR A 144 31.69 18.38 51.07
C THR A 144 33.00 19.10 51.35
N GLN A 145 34.11 18.71 50.71
CA GLN A 145 35.37 19.48 50.78
C GLN A 145 35.36 20.64 49.76
N PRO A 146 36.16 21.71 49.98
CA PRO A 146 36.23 22.85 49.05
C PRO A 146 36.65 22.44 47.63
N MET A 147 36.32 23.26 46.62
CA MET A 147 36.70 23.04 45.21
C MET A 147 38.17 22.62 45.03
N ARG A 148 39.10 23.24 45.79
CA ARG A 148 40.53 22.92 45.76
C ARG A 148 40.82 21.41 45.97
N PHE A 149 40.03 20.69 46.78
CA PHE A 149 40.14 19.23 46.95
C PHE A 149 39.73 18.47 45.67
N VAL A 150 38.64 18.90 45.03
CA VAL A 150 38.09 18.26 43.83
C VAL A 150 39.00 18.47 42.63
N THR A 151 39.46 19.70 42.37
CA THR A 151 40.46 19.99 41.33
C THR A 151 41.74 19.20 41.58
N ARG A 152 42.27 19.20 42.81
CA ARG A 152 43.48 18.44 43.17
C ARG A 152 43.31 16.92 43.00
N PHE A 153 42.13 16.37 43.27
CA PHE A 153 41.82 14.96 43.02
C PHE A 153 41.78 14.63 41.52
N ILE A 154 41.33 15.58 40.68
CA ILE A 154 41.35 15.47 39.21
C ILE A 154 42.80 15.54 38.68
N ASP A 155 43.59 16.52 39.13
CA ASP A 155 45.00 16.73 38.73
C ASP A 155 45.91 15.52 39.05
N LEU A 156 45.50 14.68 40.00
CA LEU A 156 46.20 13.47 40.45
C LEU A 156 45.64 12.17 39.83
N ASP A 157 44.91 12.27 38.72
CA ASP A 157 44.31 11.10 38.03
C ASP A 157 43.33 10.29 38.92
N GLY A 158 42.76 10.89 39.98
CA GLY A 158 41.93 10.19 40.96
C GLY A 158 40.66 9.55 40.36
N LEU A 159 40.10 10.15 39.31
CA LEU A 159 39.04 9.53 38.51
C LEU A 159 39.54 8.25 37.82
N THR A 160 40.73 8.30 37.23
CA THR A 160 41.37 7.16 36.55
C THR A 160 41.64 6.02 37.55
N CYS A 161 42.01 6.33 38.80
CA CYS A 161 42.11 5.35 39.88
C CYS A 161 40.77 4.67 40.23
N ILE A 162 39.66 5.44 40.37
CA ILE A 162 38.32 4.87 40.59
C ILE A 162 37.91 3.96 39.43
N LEU A 163 38.12 4.41 38.18
CA LEU A 163 37.75 3.68 36.98
C LEU A 163 38.60 2.41 36.76
N ASN A 164 39.89 2.45 37.13
CA ASN A 164 40.76 1.27 37.13
C ASN A 164 40.32 0.24 38.18
N PHE A 165 39.95 0.69 39.39
CA PHE A 165 39.43 -0.22 40.42
C PHE A 165 38.12 -0.87 39.95
N LEU A 166 37.17 -0.10 39.41
CA LEU A 166 35.93 -0.63 38.82
C LEU A 166 36.20 -1.66 37.70
N LYS A 167 37.23 -1.45 36.88
CA LYS A 167 37.69 -2.41 35.86
C LYS A 167 38.41 -3.65 36.42
N SER A 168 38.91 -3.62 37.66
CA SER A 168 39.77 -4.66 38.23
C SER A 168 39.13 -5.48 39.35
N MET A 169 37.88 -5.18 39.75
CA MET A 169 37.15 -5.89 40.81
C MET A 169 37.01 -7.39 40.53
N ASP A 170 36.89 -8.17 41.61
CA ASP A 170 36.43 -9.54 41.57
C ASP A 170 34.90 -9.62 41.72
N TYR A 171 34.33 -10.83 41.61
CA TYR A 171 32.89 -11.04 41.69
C TYR A 171 32.31 -10.62 43.06
N GLU A 172 33.01 -10.90 44.15
CA GLU A 172 32.54 -10.57 45.50
C GLU A 172 32.50 -9.05 45.73
N THR A 173 33.57 -8.31 45.38
CA THR A 173 33.59 -6.84 45.47
C THR A 173 32.57 -6.20 44.51
N THR A 174 32.33 -6.80 43.34
CA THR A 174 31.33 -6.32 42.36
C THR A 174 29.90 -6.39 42.90
N GLU A 175 29.57 -7.40 43.71
CA GLU A 175 28.25 -7.52 44.34
C GLU A 175 28.12 -6.75 45.66
N SER A 176 29.23 -6.38 46.28
CA SER A 176 29.29 -5.73 47.59
C SER A 176 28.92 -4.24 47.56
N GLN A 177 28.88 -3.61 48.74
CA GLN A 177 28.62 -2.17 48.85
C GLN A 177 29.75 -1.33 48.25
N ILE A 178 30.98 -1.85 48.20
CA ILE A 178 32.15 -1.14 47.65
C ILE A 178 31.87 -0.64 46.21
N HIS A 179 31.28 -1.47 45.37
CA HIS A 179 30.88 -1.10 44.01
C HIS A 179 29.85 0.05 44.00
N THR A 180 28.84 0.00 44.86
CA THR A 180 27.87 1.10 45.01
C THR A 180 28.54 2.40 45.49
N SER A 181 29.49 2.30 46.42
CA SER A 181 30.25 3.42 46.98
C SER A 181 31.19 4.08 45.95
N LEU A 182 31.84 3.28 45.09
CA LEU A 182 32.68 3.77 43.97
C LEU A 182 31.85 4.51 42.91
N ILE A 183 30.70 3.98 42.51
CA ILE A 183 29.75 4.69 41.63
C ILE A 183 29.23 5.96 42.32
N GLY A 184 29.04 5.93 43.65
CA GLY A 184 28.74 7.11 44.46
C GLY A 184 29.84 8.18 44.45
N CYS A 185 31.12 7.80 44.43
CA CYS A 185 32.24 8.73 44.26
C CYS A 185 32.18 9.45 42.91
N ILE A 186 31.89 8.72 41.82
CA ILE A 186 31.70 9.31 40.48
C ILE A 186 30.49 10.26 40.50
N LYS A 187 29.37 9.87 41.12
CA LYS A 187 28.18 10.74 41.23
C LYS A 187 28.49 12.04 41.98
N ALA A 188 29.22 11.97 43.09
CA ALA A 188 29.68 13.14 43.84
C ALA A 188 30.58 14.06 43.00
N LEU A 189 31.56 13.49 42.29
CA LEU A 189 32.45 14.22 41.38
C LEU A 189 31.67 14.93 40.25
N MET A 190 30.60 14.32 39.72
CA MET A 190 29.75 14.93 38.70
C MET A 190 28.82 16.04 39.21
N ASN A 191 28.66 16.18 40.53
CA ASN A 191 27.91 17.28 41.13
C ASN A 191 28.65 18.62 41.08
N ASN A 192 29.96 18.57 40.88
CA ASN A 192 30.84 19.73 40.66
C ASN A 192 30.98 20.05 39.17
N SER A 193 31.13 21.33 38.81
CA SER A 193 31.22 21.76 37.40
C SER A 193 32.46 21.20 36.68
N GLN A 194 33.64 21.26 37.30
CA GLN A 194 34.90 20.73 36.76
C GLN A 194 34.90 19.20 36.73
N GLY A 195 34.47 18.55 37.81
CA GLY A 195 34.39 17.09 37.89
C GLY A 195 33.44 16.49 36.85
N ARG A 196 32.30 17.13 36.59
CA ARG A 196 31.37 16.79 35.51
C ARG A 196 32.00 16.91 34.12
N ALA A 197 32.74 18.00 33.87
CA ALA A 197 33.47 18.19 32.62
C ALA A 197 34.55 17.10 32.44
N HIS A 198 35.34 16.83 33.48
CA HIS A 198 36.42 15.85 33.43
C HIS A 198 35.91 14.42 33.18
N VAL A 199 34.86 13.99 33.92
CA VAL A 199 34.20 12.71 33.69
C VAL A 199 33.68 12.59 32.26
N LEU A 200 33.08 13.65 31.70
CA LEU A 200 32.59 13.63 30.33
C LEU A 200 33.70 13.72 29.27
N SER A 201 34.86 14.30 29.56
CA SER A 201 36.00 14.34 28.63
C SER A 201 36.75 13.02 28.54
N HIS A 202 36.79 12.23 29.62
CA HIS A 202 37.48 10.94 29.61
C HIS A 202 36.78 9.95 28.67
N THR A 203 37.57 9.37 27.75
CA THR A 203 37.17 8.40 26.73
C THR A 203 36.41 7.17 27.23
N GLU A 204 36.72 6.68 28.44
CA GLU A 204 36.30 5.36 28.93
C GLU A 204 35.36 5.40 30.14
N SER A 205 35.18 6.58 30.76
CA SER A 205 34.39 6.75 31.99
C SER A 205 32.96 6.21 31.85
N ILE A 206 32.23 6.67 30.83
CA ILE A 206 30.84 6.30 30.57
C ILE A 206 30.73 4.81 30.16
N ASN A 207 31.72 4.29 29.44
CA ASN A 207 31.78 2.86 29.08
C ASN A 207 31.92 1.98 30.33
N ILE A 208 32.70 2.40 31.33
CA ILE A 208 32.90 1.69 32.59
C ILE A 208 31.67 1.80 33.49
N ILE A 209 31.09 3.00 33.61
CA ILE A 209 29.83 3.23 34.34
C ILE A 209 28.72 2.34 33.76
N ALA A 210 28.64 2.16 32.44
CA ALA A 210 27.69 1.24 31.81
C ALA A 210 28.00 -0.25 32.10
N GLN A 211 29.28 -0.66 32.18
CA GLN A 211 29.67 -2.04 32.55
C GLN A 211 29.14 -2.44 33.94
N SER A 212 29.05 -1.48 34.87
CA SER A 212 28.47 -1.67 36.21
C SER A 212 26.98 -2.06 36.22
N LEU A 213 26.27 -2.06 35.08
CA LEU A 213 24.91 -2.64 34.98
C LEU A 213 24.90 -4.18 35.10
N ALA A 214 26.02 -4.87 34.91
CA ALA A 214 26.10 -6.34 34.87
C ALA A 214 26.03 -7.04 36.26
N THR A 215 26.09 -6.28 37.35
CA THR A 215 25.92 -6.76 38.75
C THR A 215 24.51 -7.31 39.04
N GLU A 216 24.32 -8.03 40.13
CA GLU A 216 23.02 -8.35 40.74
C GLU A 216 22.68 -7.44 41.95
N ASN A 217 23.51 -6.43 42.23
CA ASN A 217 23.28 -5.38 43.23
C ASN A 217 22.38 -4.25 42.69
N ILE A 218 21.12 -4.27 43.14
CA ILE A 218 20.06 -3.34 42.74
C ILE A 218 20.42 -1.86 43.04
N LYS A 219 21.15 -1.57 44.13
CA LYS A 219 21.54 -0.18 44.47
C LYS A 219 22.54 0.38 43.47
N THR A 220 23.50 -0.45 43.05
CA THR A 220 24.46 -0.08 42.00
C THR A 220 23.75 0.17 40.68
N LYS A 221 22.83 -0.71 40.24
CA LYS A 221 22.03 -0.50 39.02
C LYS A 221 21.26 0.84 39.05
N VAL A 222 20.60 1.16 40.16
CA VAL A 222 19.89 2.44 40.31
C VAL A 222 20.85 3.63 40.20
N ALA A 223 21.99 3.60 40.90
CA ALA A 223 22.97 4.69 40.85
C ALA A 223 23.58 4.89 39.44
N VAL A 224 23.86 3.80 38.72
CA VAL A 224 24.33 3.83 37.33
C VAL A 224 23.27 4.43 36.40
N LEU A 225 22.03 3.96 36.48
CA LEU A 225 20.92 4.47 35.65
C LEU A 225 20.59 5.94 35.93
N GLU A 226 20.76 6.39 37.17
CA GLU A 226 20.65 7.82 37.54
C GLU A 226 21.72 8.67 36.86
N ILE A 227 22.99 8.27 36.94
CA ILE A 227 24.10 8.96 36.25
C ILE A 227 23.85 8.97 34.74
N MET A 228 23.54 7.82 34.15
CA MET A 228 23.33 7.68 32.71
C MET A 228 22.11 8.46 32.20
N GLY A 229 21.03 8.50 32.99
CA GLY A 229 19.83 9.30 32.71
C GLY A 229 20.07 10.81 32.80
N ALA A 230 20.85 11.25 33.79
CA ALA A 230 21.23 12.66 33.91
C ALA A 230 22.24 13.09 32.83
N VAL A 231 23.18 12.23 32.44
CA VAL A 231 24.10 12.50 31.31
C VAL A 231 23.36 12.69 29.98
N CYS A 232 22.20 12.04 29.77
CA CYS A 232 21.37 12.32 28.60
C CYS A 232 20.86 13.77 28.53
N LEU A 233 20.74 14.46 29.68
CA LEU A 233 20.32 15.87 29.77
C LEU A 233 21.47 16.86 29.52
N VAL A 234 22.73 16.40 29.54
CA VAL A 234 23.92 17.24 29.35
C VAL A 234 24.27 17.34 27.85
N PRO A 235 24.63 18.53 27.33
CA PRO A 235 25.03 18.69 25.93
C PRO A 235 26.10 17.69 25.47
N GLY A 236 25.80 16.93 24.41
CA GLY A 236 26.67 15.87 23.88
C GLY A 236 26.68 14.56 24.68
N GLY A 237 26.17 14.53 25.90
CA GLY A 237 26.14 13.33 26.75
C GLY A 237 25.22 12.22 26.22
N HIS A 238 24.07 12.58 25.64
CA HIS A 238 23.12 11.63 25.02
C HIS A 238 23.78 10.69 24.00
N LYS A 239 24.65 11.22 23.11
CA LYS A 239 25.39 10.39 22.15
C LYS A 239 26.35 9.43 22.84
N LYS A 240 27.11 9.91 23.85
CA LYS A 240 28.03 9.07 24.63
C LYS A 240 27.33 7.94 25.38
N ILE A 241 26.06 8.13 25.78
CA ILE A 241 25.24 7.07 26.37
C ILE A 241 24.86 6.01 25.34
N LEU A 242 24.53 6.37 24.11
CA LEU A 242 24.26 5.40 23.04
C LEU A 242 25.54 4.65 22.59
N GLU A 243 26.68 5.32 22.60
CA GLU A 243 28.01 4.71 22.40
C GLU A 243 28.33 3.71 23.53
N ALA A 244 28.12 4.10 24.79
CA ALA A 244 28.36 3.25 25.96
C ALA A 244 27.39 2.06 26.06
N MET A 245 26.13 2.20 25.63
CA MET A 245 25.20 1.06 25.54
C MET A 245 25.60 0.10 24.40
N LEU A 246 26.14 0.60 23.28
CA LEU A 246 26.70 -0.26 22.24
C LEU A 246 27.99 -0.97 22.70
N HIS A 247 28.82 -0.31 23.52
CA HIS A 247 29.95 -0.95 24.21
C HIS A 247 29.46 -2.03 25.20
N TYR A 248 28.48 -1.70 26.04
CA TYR A 248 27.85 -2.63 26.98
C TYR A 248 27.28 -3.86 26.27
N GLN A 249 26.66 -3.69 25.10
CA GLN A 249 26.18 -4.81 24.29
C GLN A 249 27.28 -5.84 23.99
N ARG A 250 28.50 -5.38 23.66
CA ARG A 250 29.66 -6.24 23.38
C ARG A 250 30.21 -6.88 24.65
N PHE A 251 30.26 -6.11 25.74
CA PHE A 251 30.76 -6.56 27.05
C PHE A 251 29.87 -7.65 27.68
N ALA A 252 28.56 -7.43 27.71
CA ALA A 252 27.56 -8.35 28.28
C ALA A 252 27.08 -9.43 27.29
N CYS A 253 27.70 -9.52 26.11
CA CYS A 253 27.33 -10.45 25.03
C CYS A 253 25.84 -10.40 24.61
N GLU A 254 25.21 -9.23 24.69
CA GLU A 254 23.81 -9.04 24.33
C GLU A 254 23.57 -9.10 22.82
N ARG A 255 22.36 -9.51 22.44
CA ARG A 255 21.94 -9.51 21.03
C ARG A 255 21.66 -8.09 20.50
N THR A 256 21.25 -7.18 21.38
CA THR A 256 20.82 -5.80 21.09
C THR A 256 20.99 -4.95 22.34
N ARG A 257 21.55 -3.74 22.22
CA ARG A 257 22.06 -2.81 23.26
C ARG A 257 21.16 -2.36 24.42
N PHE A 258 20.01 -3.00 24.66
CA PHE A 258 19.11 -2.72 25.78
C PHE A 258 18.51 -4.00 26.39
N GLN A 259 19.12 -5.17 26.16
CA GLN A 259 18.46 -6.45 26.44
C GLN A 259 18.33 -6.74 27.95
N THR A 260 19.42 -6.58 28.73
CA THR A 260 19.40 -6.76 30.20
C THR A 260 18.51 -5.71 30.85
N LEU A 261 18.49 -4.48 30.32
CA LEU A 261 17.66 -3.38 30.82
C LEU A 261 16.16 -3.74 30.82
N ILE A 262 15.66 -4.34 29.72
CA ILE A 262 14.26 -4.78 29.63
C ILE A 262 14.02 -6.09 30.40
N ASN A 263 15.01 -6.98 30.46
CA ASN A 263 14.93 -8.18 31.30
C ASN A 263 14.76 -7.82 32.79
N ASP A 264 15.58 -6.92 33.33
CA ASP A 264 15.50 -6.46 34.73
C ASP A 264 14.20 -5.68 35.02
N LEU A 265 13.64 -4.99 34.03
CA LEU A 265 12.37 -4.28 34.13
C LEU A 265 11.19 -5.25 34.34
N ASP A 266 11.17 -6.37 33.61
CA ASP A 266 10.15 -7.43 33.78
C ASP A 266 10.41 -8.33 35.00
N ARG A 267 11.68 -8.47 35.40
CA ARG A 267 12.14 -9.38 36.44
C ARG A 267 11.32 -9.23 37.72
N SER A 268 10.62 -10.31 38.06
CA SER A 268 9.69 -10.37 39.19
C SER A 268 10.04 -11.49 40.16
N THR A 269 11.28 -11.99 40.10
CA THR A 269 11.81 -13.13 40.87
C THR A 269 12.86 -12.66 41.87
N GLY A 270 12.88 -13.29 43.05
CA GLY A 270 13.80 -12.92 44.14
C GLY A 270 13.66 -11.45 44.54
N ARG A 271 14.82 -10.79 44.77
CA ARG A 271 14.90 -9.39 45.24
C ARG A 271 14.22 -8.36 44.30
N TYR A 272 13.99 -8.71 43.03
CA TYR A 272 13.43 -7.79 42.02
C TYR A 272 11.90 -7.67 42.05
N ARG A 273 11.20 -8.56 42.78
CA ARG A 273 9.73 -8.61 42.81
C ARG A 273 9.11 -7.27 43.21
N ASP A 274 9.54 -6.76 44.35
CA ASP A 274 8.93 -5.62 45.05
C ASP A 274 9.76 -4.31 44.92
N GLU A 275 10.93 -4.36 44.25
CA GLU A 275 11.85 -3.22 44.06
C GLU A 275 11.40 -2.26 42.95
N VAL A 276 10.41 -1.44 43.26
CA VAL A 276 9.86 -0.40 42.37
C VAL A 276 10.91 0.69 42.05
N ASN A 277 11.92 0.89 42.90
CA ASN A 277 12.98 1.88 42.70
C ASN A 277 13.76 1.63 41.40
N LEU A 278 14.15 0.38 41.15
CA LEU A 278 14.86 -0.01 39.93
C LEU A 278 13.99 0.13 38.69
N LYS A 279 12.73 -0.31 38.77
CA LYS A 279 11.74 -0.18 37.69
C LYS A 279 11.51 1.28 37.31
N THR A 280 11.49 2.17 38.30
CA THR A 280 11.41 3.64 38.11
C THR A 280 12.69 4.20 37.48
N ALA A 281 13.88 3.81 37.97
CA ALA A 281 15.16 4.25 37.39
C ALA A 281 15.33 3.81 35.92
N ILE A 282 14.94 2.58 35.58
CA ILE A 282 14.94 2.06 34.20
C ILE A 282 13.99 2.87 33.32
N MET A 283 12.72 3.05 33.72
CA MET A 283 11.76 3.83 32.92
C MET A 283 12.16 5.30 32.79
N SER A 284 12.78 5.88 33.81
CA SER A 284 13.32 7.24 33.78
C SER A 284 14.49 7.36 32.80
N PHE A 285 15.42 6.40 32.79
CA PHE A 285 16.51 6.31 31.82
C PHE A 285 16.01 6.15 30.38
N ILE A 286 15.06 5.24 30.13
CA ILE A 286 14.44 5.03 28.81
C ILE A 286 13.78 6.33 28.31
N ASN A 287 13.05 7.03 29.18
CA ASN A 287 12.44 8.31 28.83
C ASN A 287 13.47 9.41 28.55
N ALA A 288 14.60 9.44 29.25
CA ALA A 288 15.71 10.35 28.93
C ALA A 288 16.33 10.04 27.56
N VAL A 289 16.64 8.77 27.28
CA VAL A 289 17.23 8.31 26.00
C VAL A 289 16.32 8.61 24.80
N LEU A 290 14.99 8.49 24.96
CA LEU A 290 14.01 8.76 23.90
C LEU A 290 13.74 10.25 23.65
N SER A 291 13.91 11.10 24.67
CA SER A 291 13.43 12.49 24.62
C SER A 291 14.52 13.54 24.45
N GLN A 292 15.78 13.16 24.67
CA GLN A 292 16.93 14.08 24.67
C GLN A 292 17.80 13.92 23.43
N GLY A 293 18.73 14.86 23.24
CA GLY A 293 19.67 14.86 22.11
C GLY A 293 18.96 14.82 20.77
N ALA A 294 19.35 13.90 19.90
CA ALA A 294 18.69 13.73 18.59
C ALA A 294 17.21 13.31 18.72
N GLY A 295 16.81 12.73 19.86
CA GLY A 295 15.42 12.38 20.19
C GLY A 295 14.52 13.60 20.40
N GLU A 296 15.06 14.77 20.73
CA GLU A 296 14.27 16.01 20.80
C GLU A 296 13.90 16.49 19.38
N SER A 297 14.89 16.54 18.48
CA SER A 297 14.78 17.19 17.18
C SER A 297 14.30 16.30 16.02
N SER A 298 14.54 14.98 16.07
CA SER A 298 14.13 14.06 14.99
C SER A 298 13.05 13.08 15.45
N LEU A 299 11.93 13.11 14.74
CA LEU A 299 10.84 12.16 14.90
C LEU A 299 11.27 10.75 14.42
N GLU A 300 12.02 10.68 13.34
CA GLU A 300 12.52 9.47 12.70
C GLU A 300 13.40 8.67 13.67
N PHE A 301 14.39 9.36 14.26
CA PHE A 301 15.30 8.79 15.26
C PHE A 301 14.58 8.39 16.54
N ARG A 302 13.63 9.20 17.02
CA ARG A 302 12.82 8.88 18.21
C ARG A 302 11.90 7.67 18.00
N ILE A 303 11.32 7.52 16.80
CA ILE A 303 10.55 6.33 16.41
C ILE A 303 11.47 5.10 16.32
N HIS A 304 12.65 5.22 15.72
CA HIS A 304 13.66 4.16 15.61
C HIS A 304 14.11 3.64 16.99
N LEU A 305 14.55 4.50 17.90
CA LEU A 305 14.92 4.08 19.26
C LEU A 305 13.74 3.45 20.03
N ARG A 306 12.52 3.97 19.87
CA ARG A 306 11.33 3.35 20.50
C ARG A 306 11.04 1.98 19.91
N TYR A 307 11.31 1.76 18.62
CA TYR A 307 11.12 0.47 17.98
C TYR A 307 12.05 -0.60 18.56
N GLU A 308 13.30 -0.27 18.93
CA GLU A 308 14.18 -1.22 19.67
C GLU A 308 13.53 -1.70 20.98
N PHE A 309 13.01 -0.78 21.80
CA PHE A 309 12.34 -1.13 23.06
C PHE A 309 11.03 -1.92 22.83
N LEU A 310 10.25 -1.58 21.80
CA LEU A 310 9.03 -2.32 21.43
C LEU A 310 9.34 -3.73 20.93
N MET A 311 10.43 -3.92 20.18
CA MET A 311 10.89 -5.23 19.70
C MET A 311 11.49 -6.10 20.82
N LEU A 312 12.00 -5.48 21.89
CA LEU A 312 12.35 -6.16 23.15
C LEU A 312 11.12 -6.50 24.02
N GLY A 313 9.91 -6.12 23.61
CA GLY A 313 8.67 -6.50 24.29
C GLY A 313 8.26 -5.60 25.46
N ILE A 314 8.71 -4.33 25.50
CA ILE A 314 8.43 -3.43 26.64
C ILE A 314 6.93 -3.22 26.94
N GLN A 315 6.01 -3.33 25.96
CA GLN A 315 4.59 -3.01 26.18
C GLN A 315 3.90 -3.95 27.20
N PRO A 316 3.92 -5.30 27.06
CA PRO A 316 3.46 -6.20 28.12
C PRO A 316 4.09 -5.96 29.50
N VAL A 317 5.34 -5.47 29.54
CA VAL A 317 6.02 -5.12 30.79
C VAL A 317 5.43 -3.86 31.40
N ILE A 318 5.18 -2.80 30.61
CA ILE A 318 4.46 -1.59 31.04
C ILE A 318 3.06 -1.94 31.56
N ASP A 319 2.32 -2.77 30.84
CA ASP A 319 0.96 -3.19 31.20
C ASP A 319 0.96 -3.92 32.57
N LYS A 320 2.00 -4.71 32.85
CA LYS A 320 2.26 -5.40 34.13
C LYS A 320 2.74 -4.43 35.23
N LEU A 321 3.57 -3.44 34.92
CA LEU A 321 4.09 -2.46 35.89
C LEU A 321 3.03 -1.52 36.46
N ARG A 322 1.94 -1.25 35.72
CA ARG A 322 0.77 -0.50 36.21
C ARG A 322 0.04 -1.18 37.38
N SER A 323 0.42 -2.41 37.76
CA SER A 323 -0.09 -3.09 38.96
C SER A 323 0.66 -2.76 40.26
N HIS A 324 1.75 -1.98 40.20
CA HIS A 324 2.63 -1.69 41.36
C HIS A 324 2.22 -0.44 42.18
N GLU A 325 1.08 0.18 41.87
CA GLU A 325 0.45 1.32 42.60
C GLU A 325 1.42 2.48 42.97
N ASN A 326 2.37 2.81 42.10
CA ASN A 326 3.41 3.80 42.37
C ASN A 326 3.31 5.03 41.47
N SER A 327 2.85 6.13 42.06
CA SER A 327 2.61 7.40 41.35
C SER A 327 3.82 8.02 40.64
N THR A 328 5.07 7.66 41.00
CA THR A 328 6.27 8.12 40.31
C THR A 328 6.57 7.24 39.10
N LEU A 329 6.47 5.91 39.25
CA LEU A 329 6.59 4.97 38.13
C LEU A 329 5.50 5.22 37.08
N ASP A 330 4.23 5.26 37.50
CA ASP A 330 3.07 5.51 36.63
C ASP A 330 3.23 6.78 35.79
N ARG A 331 3.90 7.80 36.35
CA ARG A 331 4.19 9.06 35.66
C ARG A 331 5.19 8.92 34.52
N HIS A 332 6.18 8.03 34.67
CA HIS A 332 7.10 7.68 33.59
C HIS A 332 6.45 6.73 32.56
N LEU A 333 5.51 5.86 32.98
CA LEU A 333 4.71 5.04 32.06
C LEU A 333 3.78 5.92 31.20
N ASP A 334 3.04 6.83 31.85
CA ASP A 334 2.17 7.81 31.21
C ASP A 334 2.96 8.74 30.25
N TYR A 335 4.19 9.12 30.60
CA TYR A 335 5.04 9.91 29.72
C TYR A 335 5.51 9.11 28.49
N PHE A 336 5.94 7.86 28.68
CA PHE A 336 6.33 6.97 27.57
C PHE A 336 5.16 6.76 26.58
N GLU A 337 3.97 6.47 27.10
CA GLU A 337 2.74 6.33 26.32
C GLU A 337 2.35 7.66 25.66
N MET A 338 2.45 8.79 26.35
CA MET A 338 2.16 10.12 25.77
C MET A 338 3.08 10.41 24.58
N LEU A 339 4.40 10.25 24.75
CA LEU A 339 5.39 10.50 23.70
C LEU A 339 5.22 9.51 22.52
N ARG A 340 4.84 8.25 22.80
CA ARG A 340 4.45 7.27 21.77
C ARG A 340 3.21 7.72 20.99
N ASN A 341 2.16 8.18 21.67
CA ASN A 341 0.92 8.65 21.04
C ASN A 341 1.13 9.94 20.23
N GLU A 342 1.99 10.87 20.68
CA GLU A 342 2.34 12.05 19.89
C GLU A 342 3.13 11.68 18.62
N ASP A 343 4.01 10.69 18.69
CA ASP A 343 4.77 10.19 17.53
C ASP A 343 3.89 9.40 16.54
N GLU A 344 2.98 8.54 17.03
CA GLU A 344 1.98 7.87 16.18
C GLU A 344 1.05 8.91 15.52
N LEU A 345 0.68 9.98 16.22
CA LEU A 345 -0.09 11.09 15.66
C LEU A 345 0.72 11.91 14.64
N ALA A 346 2.00 12.15 14.88
CA ALA A 346 2.88 12.84 13.94
C ALA A 346 3.14 12.00 12.67
N LEU A 347 3.24 10.68 12.81
CA LEU A 347 3.35 9.73 11.71
C LEU A 347 2.03 9.65 10.91
N SER A 348 0.87 9.52 11.58
CA SER A 348 -0.45 9.42 10.93
C SER A 348 -0.76 10.61 10.02
N LYS A 349 -0.38 11.84 10.44
CA LYS A 349 -0.46 13.07 9.63
C LYS A 349 0.35 13.01 8.34
N ARG A 350 1.46 12.24 8.29
CA ARG A 350 2.30 12.07 7.09
C ARG A 350 1.76 11.04 6.08
N PHE A 351 0.68 10.34 6.41
CA PHE A 351 0.05 9.30 5.57
C PHE A 351 -1.48 9.50 5.42
N GLU A 352 -2.02 10.66 5.83
CA GLU A 352 -3.43 11.03 5.70
C GLU A 352 -4.42 9.96 6.23
N SER A 353 -4.00 9.23 7.27
CA SER A 353 -4.70 8.03 7.77
C SER A 353 -5.03 8.18 9.25
N ALA A 354 -6.24 7.78 9.67
CA ALA A 354 -6.72 8.02 11.03
C ALA A 354 -5.99 7.21 12.12
N HIS A 355 -5.38 6.08 11.74
CA HIS A 355 -4.51 5.26 12.58
C HIS A 355 -3.49 4.55 11.68
N ILE A 356 -2.36 4.12 12.25
CA ILE A 356 -1.33 3.30 11.61
C ILE A 356 -0.98 2.18 12.59
N ASP A 357 -1.36 0.94 12.29
CA ASP A 357 -0.86 -0.21 13.04
C ASP A 357 0.55 -0.57 12.55
N THR A 358 1.57 -0.09 13.26
CA THR A 358 2.97 -0.41 13.00
C THR A 358 3.36 -1.86 13.35
N LYS A 359 2.46 -2.65 13.94
CA LYS A 359 2.67 -4.08 14.24
C LYS A 359 2.23 -4.99 13.09
N SER A 360 1.30 -4.54 12.25
CA SER A 360 0.87 -5.30 11.07
C SER A 360 1.75 -5.03 9.87
N ALA A 361 2.60 -6.01 9.51
CA ALA A 361 3.42 -5.94 8.30
C ALA A 361 2.58 -5.70 7.02
N THR A 362 1.34 -6.21 6.99
CA THR A 362 0.39 -5.96 5.89
C THR A 362 -0.05 -4.50 5.83
N GLN A 363 -0.43 -3.89 6.96
CA GLN A 363 -0.83 -2.47 6.96
C GLN A 363 0.36 -1.54 6.65
N VAL A 364 1.54 -1.83 7.18
CA VAL A 364 2.77 -1.09 6.84
C VAL A 364 3.07 -1.21 5.34
N PHE A 365 2.94 -2.41 4.76
CA PHE A 365 3.09 -2.63 3.32
C PHE A 365 2.04 -1.89 2.49
N ASP A 366 0.77 -1.93 2.89
CA ASP A 366 -0.34 -1.26 2.19
C ASP A 366 -0.19 0.28 2.23
N LEU A 367 0.26 0.84 3.36
CA LEU A 367 0.56 2.27 3.50
C LEU A 367 1.75 2.70 2.63
N ILE A 368 2.81 1.89 2.59
CA ILE A 368 3.94 2.11 1.67
C ILE A 368 3.43 2.03 0.23
N ARG A 369 2.73 0.96 -0.18
CA ARG A 369 2.19 0.81 -1.54
C ARG A 369 1.29 1.99 -1.93
N LYS A 370 0.38 2.44 -1.04
CA LYS A 370 -0.51 3.59 -1.28
C LYS A 370 0.28 4.88 -1.52
N LYS A 371 1.36 5.12 -0.77
CA LYS A 371 2.23 6.30 -0.93
C LYS A 371 3.18 6.20 -2.13
N MET A 372 3.61 4.98 -2.47
CA MET A 372 4.50 4.69 -3.60
C MET A 372 3.75 4.72 -4.95
N ASN A 373 2.47 4.34 -4.98
CA ASN A 373 1.65 4.35 -6.19
C ASN A 373 1.70 5.72 -6.88
N HIS A 374 1.82 5.70 -8.21
CA HIS A 374 1.93 6.89 -9.06
C HIS A 374 3.17 7.78 -8.83
N THR A 375 4.21 7.25 -8.16
CA THR A 375 5.54 7.89 -8.09
C THR A 375 6.56 7.15 -8.96
N ASP A 376 7.57 7.86 -9.46
CA ASP A 376 8.67 7.27 -10.23
C ASP A 376 9.51 6.26 -9.41
N ALA A 377 9.37 6.27 -8.09
CA ALA A 377 10.00 5.30 -7.20
C ALA A 377 9.27 3.93 -7.18
N TYR A 378 8.03 3.83 -7.69
CA TYR A 378 7.24 2.59 -7.66
C TYR A 378 7.92 1.38 -8.34
N PRO A 379 8.53 1.50 -9.55
CA PRO A 379 9.25 0.39 -10.17
C PRO A 379 10.48 -0.05 -9.36
N HIS A 380 11.16 0.90 -8.70
CA HIS A 380 12.30 0.60 -7.82
C HIS A 380 11.85 -0.14 -6.56
N PHE A 381 10.73 0.25 -5.94
CA PHE A 381 10.13 -0.48 -4.81
C PHE A 381 9.71 -1.89 -5.21
N MET A 382 9.02 -2.07 -6.35
CA MET A 382 8.70 -3.41 -6.88
C MET A 382 9.96 -4.26 -7.11
N SER A 383 11.04 -3.64 -7.61
CA SER A 383 12.33 -4.32 -7.75
C SER A 383 12.92 -4.74 -6.40
N VAL A 384 12.89 -3.87 -5.37
CA VAL A 384 13.33 -4.21 -4.01
C VAL A 384 12.53 -5.40 -3.45
N LEU A 385 11.20 -5.43 -3.64
CA LEU A 385 10.36 -6.55 -3.22
C LEU A 385 10.72 -7.86 -3.94
N HIS A 386 11.00 -7.82 -5.25
CA HIS A 386 11.47 -9.01 -5.98
C HIS A 386 12.82 -9.50 -5.44
N HIS A 387 13.76 -8.62 -5.12
CA HIS A 387 15.03 -9.01 -4.50
C HIS A 387 14.83 -9.55 -3.08
N CYS A 388 13.90 -9.01 -2.28
CA CYS A 388 13.55 -9.55 -0.97
C CYS A 388 12.98 -10.98 -1.05
N LEU A 389 12.18 -11.30 -2.09
CA LEU A 389 11.69 -12.66 -2.34
C LEU A 389 12.80 -13.65 -2.73
N LEU A 390 13.89 -13.16 -3.34
CA LEU A 390 15.05 -13.95 -3.73
C LEU A 390 16.09 -14.14 -2.61
N MET A 391 15.99 -13.38 -1.51
CA MET A 391 16.94 -13.50 -0.41
C MET A 391 16.82 -14.84 0.33
N PRO A 392 17.92 -15.39 0.87
CA PRO A 392 17.88 -16.63 1.65
C PRO A 392 16.91 -16.55 2.83
N HIS A 393 16.09 -17.60 3.00
CA HIS A 393 15.15 -17.76 4.11
C HIS A 393 15.35 -19.06 4.90
N LYS A 394 16.05 -20.06 4.33
CA LYS A 394 16.45 -21.28 5.05
C LYS A 394 17.53 -20.96 6.07
N ARG A 395 17.52 -21.61 7.24
CA ARG A 395 18.53 -21.42 8.30
C ARG A 395 19.92 -21.94 7.88
N SER A 396 20.68 -21.10 7.17
CA SER A 396 22.14 -21.14 7.12
C SER A 396 22.69 -20.08 8.08
N GLY A 397 23.94 -20.22 8.56
CA GLY A 397 24.52 -19.32 9.55
C GLY A 397 24.46 -17.83 9.15
N ASN A 398 24.71 -17.54 7.87
CA ASN A 398 24.77 -16.16 7.37
C ASN A 398 23.40 -15.64 6.89
N THR A 399 22.35 -16.46 6.85
CA THR A 399 21.02 -16.06 6.35
C THR A 399 20.49 -14.82 7.08
N VAL A 400 20.59 -14.79 8.41
CA VAL A 400 20.11 -13.66 9.23
C VAL A 400 20.94 -12.39 8.99
N GLN A 401 22.23 -12.53 8.63
CA GLN A 401 23.13 -11.40 8.40
C GLN A 401 22.74 -10.58 7.17
N TYR A 402 22.20 -11.20 6.12
CA TYR A 402 21.69 -10.47 4.95
C TYR A 402 20.47 -9.60 5.28
N TRP A 403 19.53 -10.13 6.07
CA TRP A 403 18.36 -9.38 6.53
C TRP A 403 18.74 -8.25 7.50
N LEU A 404 19.72 -8.48 8.39
CA LEU A 404 20.29 -7.43 9.24
C LEU A 404 21.03 -6.36 8.44
N LEU A 405 21.75 -6.73 7.37
CA LEU A 405 22.42 -5.76 6.50
C LEU A 405 21.40 -4.87 5.76
N LEU A 406 20.32 -5.46 5.24
CA LEU A 406 19.22 -4.70 4.64
C LEU A 406 18.58 -3.72 5.64
N ASP A 407 18.30 -4.19 6.85
CA ASP A 407 17.78 -3.37 7.96
C ASP A 407 18.71 -2.18 8.29
N ARG A 408 20.03 -2.41 8.44
CA ARG A 408 20.99 -1.32 8.68
C ARG A 408 21.12 -0.35 7.51
N ILE A 409 21.06 -0.81 6.26
CA ILE A 409 21.08 0.07 5.08
C ILE A 409 19.81 0.94 5.02
N VAL A 410 18.64 0.37 5.29
CA VAL A 410 17.38 1.13 5.34
C VAL A 410 17.40 2.16 6.48
N GLN A 411 17.95 1.81 7.65
CA GLN A 411 18.16 2.78 8.74
C GLN A 411 19.07 3.94 8.31
N GLN A 412 20.18 3.68 7.61
CA GLN A 412 21.03 4.77 7.07
C GLN A 412 20.28 5.69 6.10
N MET A 413 19.39 5.13 5.27
CA MET A 413 18.56 5.91 4.34
C MET A 413 17.48 6.77 5.03
N VAL A 414 17.15 6.50 6.30
CA VAL A 414 16.08 7.19 7.05
C VAL A 414 16.62 8.13 8.12
N LEU A 415 17.75 7.80 8.76
CA LEU A 415 18.26 8.53 9.93
C LEU A 415 19.27 9.64 9.59
N GLN A 416 19.99 9.54 8.46
CA GLN A 416 21.06 10.51 8.15
C GLN A 416 20.53 11.94 7.99
N ASN A 417 21.14 12.85 8.75
CA ASN A 417 20.78 14.27 8.75
C ASN A 417 21.24 14.99 7.48
N ASP A 418 20.99 16.31 7.39
CA ASP A 418 21.28 17.07 6.18
C ASP A 418 22.76 17.12 5.75
N LYS A 419 23.69 16.81 6.66
CA LYS A 419 25.13 16.70 6.38
C LYS A 419 25.58 15.27 6.03
N GLY A 420 24.64 14.31 6.02
CA GLY A 420 24.91 12.89 5.81
C GLY A 420 25.57 12.21 7.01
N HIS A 421 25.31 12.72 8.22
CA HIS A 421 25.76 12.10 9.48
C HIS A 421 24.57 11.42 10.16
N ASP A 422 24.79 10.20 10.64
CA ASP A 422 23.79 9.45 11.42
C ASP A 422 23.74 10.00 12.87
N PRO A 423 22.56 10.38 13.40
CA PRO A 423 22.40 10.67 14.82
C PRO A 423 22.57 9.42 15.72
N ASP A 424 22.44 8.21 15.19
CA ASP A 424 22.70 6.96 15.90
C ASP A 424 24.13 6.44 15.70
N VAL A 425 24.53 5.51 16.56
CA VAL A 425 25.86 4.88 16.59
C VAL A 425 25.81 3.57 15.81
N THR A 426 25.87 3.64 14.48
CA THR A 426 25.68 2.49 13.60
C THR A 426 26.99 1.92 13.03
N PRO A 427 27.08 0.60 12.73
CA PRO A 427 28.31 -0.02 12.21
C PRO A 427 28.70 0.36 10.76
N LEU A 428 27.97 1.27 10.10
CA LEU A 428 28.15 1.63 8.69
C LEU A 428 28.75 3.03 8.53
N GLU A 429 29.72 3.37 9.38
CA GLU A 429 30.31 4.71 9.56
C GLU A 429 30.71 5.45 8.27
N ASN A 430 31.05 4.73 7.20
CA ASN A 430 31.49 5.28 5.92
C ASN A 430 30.39 5.39 4.83
N PHE A 431 29.14 4.99 5.10
CA PHE A 431 28.07 4.91 4.10
C PHE A 431 27.27 6.23 3.96
N ASN A 432 27.81 7.24 3.27
CA ASN A 432 27.10 8.52 3.09
C ASN A 432 26.04 8.45 1.97
N VAL A 433 24.75 8.46 2.34
CA VAL A 433 23.61 8.31 1.40
C VAL A 433 23.53 9.47 0.41
N LYS A 434 23.77 10.71 0.85
CA LYS A 434 23.69 11.89 -0.02
C LYS A 434 24.73 11.88 -1.15
N ASN A 435 25.94 11.37 -0.88
CA ASN A 435 26.96 11.18 -1.90
C ASN A 435 26.53 10.15 -2.96
N VAL A 436 25.90 9.04 -2.55
CA VAL A 436 25.38 8.02 -3.48
C VAL A 436 24.25 8.57 -4.34
N VAL A 437 23.27 9.25 -3.75
CA VAL A 437 22.14 9.85 -4.48
C VAL A 437 22.63 10.85 -5.53
N ARG A 438 23.65 11.68 -5.22
CA ARG A 438 24.22 12.64 -6.18
C ARG A 438 24.84 11.96 -7.41
N MET A 439 25.42 10.76 -7.27
CA MET A 439 25.94 10.01 -8.43
C MET A 439 24.80 9.53 -9.33
N LEU A 440 23.70 9.03 -8.74
CA LEU A 440 22.54 8.49 -9.47
C LEU A 440 21.75 9.58 -10.22
N VAL A 441 21.64 10.79 -9.65
CA VAL A 441 20.97 11.92 -10.34
C VAL A 441 21.76 12.32 -11.60
N ASN A 442 23.08 12.46 -11.51
CA ASN A 442 23.94 12.82 -12.64
C ASN A 442 23.82 11.80 -13.80
N GLU A 443 23.68 10.50 -13.51
CA GLU A 443 23.50 9.47 -14.53
C GLU A 443 22.14 9.60 -15.26
N ASN A 444 21.07 9.88 -14.51
CA ASN A 444 19.74 10.10 -15.09
C ASN A 444 19.66 11.37 -15.96
N GLU A 445 20.27 12.48 -15.54
CA GLU A 445 20.37 13.69 -16.37
C GLU A 445 21.09 13.39 -17.69
N VAL A 446 22.25 12.74 -17.63
CA VAL A 446 23.03 12.32 -18.81
C VAL A 446 22.22 11.39 -19.73
N LYS A 447 21.29 10.59 -19.18
CA LYS A 447 20.39 9.74 -19.97
C LYS A 447 19.31 10.56 -20.68
N GLN A 448 18.64 11.50 -20.00
CA GLN A 448 17.61 12.36 -20.60
C GLN A 448 18.17 13.20 -21.76
N TRP A 449 19.35 13.81 -21.58
CA TRP A 449 20.02 14.56 -22.66
C TRP A 449 20.34 13.69 -23.89
N LYS A 450 20.68 12.40 -23.71
CA LYS A 450 20.90 11.46 -24.82
C LYS A 450 19.60 11.13 -25.56
N GLU A 451 18.54 10.78 -24.83
CA GLU A 451 17.25 10.42 -25.43
C GLU A 451 16.63 11.59 -26.20
N GLN A 452 16.71 12.81 -25.66
CA GLN A 452 16.22 14.01 -26.35
C GLN A 452 17.05 14.34 -27.60
N ALA A 453 18.37 14.17 -27.56
CA ALA A 453 19.22 14.32 -28.75
C ALA A 453 18.93 13.26 -29.83
N GLU A 454 18.60 12.03 -29.45
CA GLU A 454 18.21 10.98 -30.40
C GLU A 454 16.84 11.25 -31.03
N LYS A 455 15.87 11.73 -30.24
CA LYS A 455 14.55 12.15 -30.73
C LYS A 455 14.67 13.28 -31.77
N MET A 456 15.41 14.34 -31.47
CA MET A 456 15.64 15.45 -32.41
C MET A 456 16.28 14.99 -33.73
N ARG A 457 17.20 14.01 -33.68
CA ARG A 457 17.80 13.41 -34.89
C ARG A 457 16.77 12.65 -35.74
N LYS A 458 15.87 11.89 -35.11
CA LYS A 458 14.79 11.15 -35.81
C LYS A 458 13.80 12.11 -36.48
N GLU A 459 13.36 13.13 -35.77
CA GLU A 459 12.44 14.16 -36.29
C GLU A 459 13.06 14.93 -37.48
N HIS A 460 14.36 15.29 -37.40
CA HIS A 460 15.09 15.87 -38.52
C HIS A 460 15.19 14.91 -39.72
N HIS A 461 15.41 13.62 -39.50
CA HIS A 461 15.48 12.63 -40.58
C HIS A 461 14.13 12.46 -41.30
N GLU A 462 13.04 12.39 -40.55
CA GLU A 462 11.69 12.35 -41.12
C GLU A 462 11.36 13.64 -41.91
N LEU A 463 11.75 14.80 -41.41
CA LEU A 463 11.47 16.08 -42.07
C LEU A 463 12.26 16.21 -43.38
N GLN A 464 13.52 15.76 -43.39
CA GLN A 464 14.37 15.69 -44.58
C GLN A 464 13.74 14.78 -45.65
N GLN A 465 13.29 13.58 -45.29
CA GLN A 465 12.63 12.66 -46.23
C GLN A 465 11.30 13.22 -46.77
N LYS A 466 10.55 13.98 -45.96
CA LYS A 466 9.33 14.68 -46.39
C LYS A 466 9.66 15.83 -47.36
N PHE A 467 10.78 16.53 -47.16
CA PHE A 467 11.27 17.58 -48.07
C PHE A 467 11.68 16.99 -49.43
N GLU A 468 12.59 16.01 -49.45
CA GLU A 468 13.03 15.32 -50.68
C GLU A 468 11.86 14.73 -51.49
N LYS A 469 10.84 14.20 -50.81
CA LYS A 469 9.63 13.68 -51.47
C LYS A 469 8.82 14.80 -52.13
N LYS A 470 8.80 16.01 -51.54
CA LYS A 470 8.09 17.17 -52.10
C LYS A 470 8.86 17.88 -53.21
N GLU A 471 10.19 17.87 -53.14
CA GLU A 471 11.10 18.29 -54.21
C GLU A 471 10.84 17.48 -55.49
N ARG A 472 10.95 16.14 -55.41
CA ARG A 472 10.64 15.22 -56.53
C ARG A 472 9.21 15.34 -57.08
N GLU A 473 8.23 15.68 -56.23
CA GLU A 473 6.84 15.94 -56.66
C GLU A 473 6.70 17.28 -57.41
N CYS A 474 7.55 18.26 -57.11
CA CYS A 474 7.62 19.55 -57.80
C CYS A 474 8.33 19.41 -59.16
N ASP A 475 9.44 18.67 -59.21
CA ASP A 475 10.19 18.38 -60.44
C ASP A 475 9.32 17.66 -61.47
N ALA A 476 8.62 16.60 -61.04
CA ALA A 476 7.70 15.84 -61.91
C ALA A 476 6.60 16.73 -62.52
N LYS A 477 5.97 17.60 -61.71
CA LYS A 477 4.95 18.56 -62.18
C LYS A 477 5.52 19.65 -63.09
N THR A 478 6.81 19.97 -62.95
CA THR A 478 7.51 20.89 -63.83
C THR A 478 7.75 20.24 -65.19
N GLN A 479 8.18 18.97 -65.23
CA GLN A 479 8.33 18.19 -66.47
C GLN A 479 6.98 18.01 -67.19
N GLU A 480 5.91 17.63 -66.47
CA GLU A 480 4.55 17.51 -67.05
C GLU A 480 4.08 18.83 -67.72
N LYS A 481 4.40 19.97 -67.09
CA LYS A 481 4.10 21.30 -67.62
C LYS A 481 4.92 21.63 -68.87
N GLU A 482 6.19 21.27 -68.92
CA GLU A 482 7.03 21.45 -70.10
C GLU A 482 6.58 20.58 -71.28
N ASP A 483 6.27 19.30 -71.04
CA ASP A 483 5.78 18.37 -72.06
C ASP A 483 4.42 18.82 -72.62
N MET A 484 3.54 19.33 -71.74
CA MET A 484 2.27 19.94 -72.14
C MET A 484 2.49 21.21 -72.98
N MET A 485 3.44 22.07 -72.59
CA MET A 485 3.78 23.29 -73.34
C MET A 485 4.39 22.99 -74.71
N GLN A 486 5.27 21.98 -74.82
CA GLN A 486 5.77 21.49 -76.10
C GLN A 486 4.65 20.96 -77.00
N THR A 487 3.68 20.25 -76.42
CA THR A 487 2.51 19.73 -77.15
C THR A 487 1.61 20.87 -77.66
N LEU A 488 1.41 21.89 -76.83
CA LEU A 488 0.67 23.11 -77.18
C LEU A 488 1.35 23.88 -78.32
N ASN A 489 2.69 24.02 -78.28
CA ASN A 489 3.46 24.64 -79.35
C ASN A 489 3.36 23.84 -80.67
N LYS A 490 3.47 22.50 -80.63
CA LYS A 490 3.28 21.64 -81.81
C LYS A 490 1.85 21.72 -82.40
N MET A 491 0.84 21.93 -81.56
CA MET A 491 -0.53 22.24 -82.02
C MET A 491 -0.62 23.64 -82.65
N LYS A 492 0.03 24.64 -82.05
CA LYS A 492 0.10 26.01 -82.57
C LYS A 492 0.77 26.04 -83.96
N GLU A 493 1.91 25.38 -84.13
CA GLU A 493 2.61 25.27 -85.42
C GLU A 493 1.74 24.63 -86.50
N LYS A 494 0.99 23.56 -86.17
CA LYS A 494 0.02 22.94 -87.09
C LYS A 494 -1.10 23.89 -87.46
N LEU A 495 -1.68 24.60 -86.48
CA LEU A 495 -2.78 25.54 -86.71
C LEU A 495 -2.33 26.78 -87.50
N GLU A 496 -1.10 27.27 -87.29
CA GLU A 496 -0.49 28.32 -88.10
C GLU A 496 -0.23 27.82 -89.53
N LYS A 497 0.26 26.57 -89.70
CA LYS A 497 0.43 25.94 -91.02
C LYS A 497 -0.91 25.81 -91.77
N GLU A 498 -1.93 25.22 -91.15
CA GLU A 498 -3.29 25.13 -91.69
C GLU A 498 -3.88 26.53 -92.00
N SER A 499 -3.59 27.54 -91.17
CA SER A 499 -3.97 28.93 -91.44
C SER A 499 -3.26 29.51 -92.67
N THR A 500 -1.97 29.20 -92.87
CA THR A 500 -1.24 29.62 -94.08
C THR A 500 -1.70 28.87 -95.34
N GLU A 501 -2.02 27.58 -95.23
CA GLU A 501 -2.57 26.78 -96.32
C GLU A 501 -3.99 27.26 -96.69
N HIS A 502 -4.84 27.55 -95.70
CA HIS A 502 -6.15 28.15 -95.93
C HIS A 502 -6.05 29.57 -96.51
N LYS A 503 -5.09 30.40 -96.09
CA LYS A 503 -4.80 31.70 -96.72
C LYS A 503 -4.33 31.54 -98.16
N SER A 504 -3.47 30.55 -98.45
CA SER A 504 -3.00 30.22 -99.80
C SER A 504 -4.16 29.79 -100.71
N VAL A 505 -5.01 28.86 -100.27
CA VAL A 505 -6.22 28.46 -101.00
C VAL A 505 -7.17 29.65 -101.20
N LYS A 506 -7.34 30.50 -100.18
CA LYS A 506 -8.18 31.70 -100.29
C LYS A 506 -7.57 32.76 -101.23
N GLN A 507 -6.24 32.85 -101.33
CA GLN A 507 -5.55 33.64 -102.35
C GLN A 507 -5.69 33.02 -103.74
N GLN A 508 -5.61 31.69 -103.90
CA GLN A 508 -5.85 31.02 -105.20
C GLN A 508 -7.29 31.20 -105.68
N VAL A 509 -8.28 31.15 -104.78
CA VAL A 509 -9.68 31.47 -105.09
C VAL A 509 -9.83 32.95 -105.45
N ALA A 510 -9.17 33.86 -104.71
CA ALA A 510 -9.16 35.28 -105.04
C ALA A 510 -8.45 35.57 -106.38
N GLU A 511 -7.38 34.85 -106.72
CA GLU A 511 -6.64 34.99 -107.96
C GLU A 511 -7.41 34.40 -109.15
N LEU A 512 -8.12 33.28 -108.99
CA LEU A 512 -9.05 32.77 -110.00
C LEU A 512 -10.21 33.75 -110.22
N THR A 513 -10.70 34.39 -109.16
CA THR A 513 -11.70 35.46 -109.23
C THR A 513 -11.14 36.72 -109.90
N ALA A 514 -9.87 37.06 -109.64
CA ALA A 514 -9.17 38.19 -110.24
C ALA A 514 -8.87 37.93 -111.72
N ARG A 515 -8.43 36.73 -112.12
CA ARG A 515 -8.25 36.33 -113.53
C ARG A 515 -9.57 36.34 -114.32
N LEU A 516 -10.70 36.09 -113.66
CA LEU A 516 -12.06 36.33 -114.21
C LEU A 516 -12.41 37.83 -114.39
N HIS A 517 -11.64 38.73 -113.77
CA HIS A 517 -11.81 40.19 -113.85
C HIS A 517 -10.75 40.87 -114.74
N GLU A 518 -9.52 40.35 -114.76
CA GLU A 518 -8.37 40.84 -115.54
C GLU A 518 -8.45 40.49 -117.03
N LEU A 519 -9.35 39.58 -117.40
CA LEU A 519 -9.79 39.39 -118.80
C LEU A 519 -10.54 40.61 -119.39
N LYS A 520 -10.54 41.76 -118.70
CA LYS A 520 -11.39 42.92 -119.00
C LYS A 520 -10.67 44.28 -119.10
N THR A 521 -9.45 44.44 -118.56
CA THR A 521 -8.63 45.68 -118.63
C THR A 521 -7.14 45.39 -118.47
N ALA A 522 -6.26 46.19 -119.10
CA ALA A 522 -4.81 45.95 -119.19
C ALA A 522 -3.97 47.23 -118.92
N VAL A 523 -2.63 47.14 -119.15
CA VAL A 523 -1.63 48.22 -119.41
C VAL A 523 -0.57 48.55 -118.31
N THR A 524 0.59 47.87 -118.42
CA THR A 524 2.00 48.33 -118.18
C THR A 524 2.62 48.54 -116.76
N PRO A 525 3.99 48.50 -116.60
CA PRO A 525 4.66 48.12 -115.33
C PRO A 525 5.70 49.12 -114.68
N PRO A 526 7.03 48.84 -114.48
CA PRO A 526 7.75 48.77 -113.18
C PRO A 526 8.91 49.83 -113.04
N PRO A 527 10.06 49.72 -112.29
CA PRO A 527 10.63 48.68 -111.37
C PRO A 527 11.53 49.10 -110.13
N LEU A 528 11.96 48.08 -109.33
CA LEU A 528 13.33 47.81 -108.77
C LEU A 528 13.98 48.46 -107.49
N SER A 529 14.79 47.60 -106.81
CA SER A 529 16.06 47.84 -106.04
C SER A 529 16.01 48.30 -104.54
N LEU A 530 16.98 48.01 -103.62
CA LEU A 530 18.12 47.04 -103.52
C LEU A 530 18.72 46.95 -102.07
N SER A 531 19.48 45.87 -101.74
CA SER A 531 20.52 45.70 -100.66
C SER A 531 20.18 45.86 -99.15
N LEU A 532 20.68 45.13 -98.11
CA LEU A 532 21.90 44.32 -97.76
C LEU A 532 22.91 45.06 -96.78
N PRO A 533 23.87 44.41 -96.06
CA PRO A 533 23.64 43.51 -94.90
C PRO A 533 24.28 43.84 -93.50
N PRO A 534 25.40 43.24 -92.95
CA PRO A 534 25.36 42.54 -91.62
C PRO A 534 26.56 42.77 -90.65
N CYS A 535 26.77 41.84 -89.68
CA CYS A 535 28.05 41.45 -89.01
C CYS A 535 28.56 42.31 -87.81
N ARG A 536 29.35 41.80 -86.81
CA ARG A 536 29.68 40.42 -86.31
C ARG A 536 30.49 40.45 -84.97
N ASP A 537 30.97 39.26 -84.53
CA ASP A 537 32.20 38.97 -83.75
C ASP A 537 32.23 39.26 -82.22
N ARG A 538 33.00 38.62 -81.30
CA ARG A 538 33.89 37.39 -81.19
C ARG A 538 34.27 37.21 -79.69
N GLN A 539 34.93 36.16 -79.12
CA GLN A 539 35.20 34.71 -79.34
C GLN A 539 35.56 34.13 -77.91
N LEU A 540 36.47 33.22 -77.47
CA LEU A 540 37.53 32.19 -77.78
C LEU A 540 37.71 31.45 -76.40
N LEU A 541 38.04 30.17 -76.11
CA LEU A 541 38.50 28.88 -76.72
C LEU A 541 37.67 27.72 -76.04
N PHE A 542 37.66 26.40 -76.31
CA PHE A 542 38.54 25.38 -76.94
C PHE A 542 39.69 24.81 -76.05
N PRO A 543 40.12 23.51 -76.15
CA PRO A 543 39.39 22.31 -76.63
C PRO A 543 39.76 20.90 -76.02
N GLU A 544 38.93 19.87 -76.33
CA GLU A 544 39.23 18.43 -76.67
C GLU A 544 39.90 17.45 -75.65
N ALA A 545 39.81 16.09 -75.74
CA ALA A 545 39.34 15.14 -76.80
C ALA A 545 38.68 13.79 -76.29
N LEU A 546 38.41 12.85 -77.22
CA LEU A 546 37.68 11.53 -77.18
C LEU A 546 38.59 10.31 -76.75
N PRO A 547 38.21 8.97 -76.80
CA PRO A 547 37.01 8.22 -77.26
C PRO A 547 36.48 7.05 -76.33
N SER A 548 35.84 5.98 -76.88
CA SER A 548 34.91 4.99 -76.22
C SER A 548 35.22 3.46 -76.43
N PRO A 549 34.27 2.47 -76.40
CA PRO A 549 33.81 1.61 -75.26
C PRO A 549 33.92 0.04 -75.44
N PRO A 550 33.62 -0.83 -74.43
CA PRO A 550 32.65 -1.97 -74.66
C PRO A 550 31.93 -2.67 -73.45
N VAL A 551 30.58 -2.80 -73.50
CA VAL A 551 29.60 -3.90 -73.13
C VAL A 551 29.63 -4.68 -71.74
N PRO A 552 28.71 -5.64 -71.36
CA PRO A 552 28.20 -5.86 -69.97
C PRO A 552 28.55 -7.29 -69.41
N PRO A 553 27.76 -8.16 -68.68
CA PRO A 553 26.32 -8.30 -68.28
C PRO A 553 26.09 -8.10 -66.74
N VAL A 554 25.17 -8.65 -65.89
CA VAL A 554 24.19 -9.79 -65.87
C VAL A 554 22.84 -9.41 -65.15
N ALA A 555 22.18 -10.26 -64.34
CA ALA A 555 20.72 -10.14 -64.02
C ALA A 555 20.17 -10.88 -62.76
N ARG A 556 18.88 -10.60 -62.45
CA ARG A 556 17.81 -11.38 -61.73
C ARG A 556 17.39 -11.05 -60.27
N CYS A 557 16.20 -10.43 -60.20
CA CYS A 557 14.97 -10.89 -59.50
C CYS A 557 14.83 -10.96 -57.95
N LEU A 558 13.78 -10.25 -57.50
CA LEU A 558 12.78 -10.61 -56.46
C LEU A 558 13.23 -10.85 -55.00
N LEU A 559 12.69 -10.01 -54.10
CA LEU A 559 11.61 -10.44 -53.19
C LEU A 559 10.87 -9.24 -52.56
N HIS A 560 9.56 -9.35 -52.40
CA HIS A 560 8.70 -8.40 -51.67
C HIS A 560 8.22 -9.06 -50.38
N PRO A 561 7.98 -8.27 -49.31
CA PRO A 561 6.79 -8.53 -48.48
C PRO A 561 5.84 -7.33 -48.38
N CYS A 562 4.54 -7.59 -48.48
CA CYS A 562 3.45 -6.74 -47.95
C CYS A 562 3.02 -7.34 -46.58
N GLN A 563 2.14 -6.82 -45.72
CA GLN A 563 1.14 -5.73 -45.67
C GLN A 563 1.28 -5.03 -44.27
N TRP A 564 0.52 -4.05 -43.76
CA TRP A 564 -0.77 -3.37 -44.06
C TRP A 564 -0.61 -1.83 -43.92
N PRO A 565 -1.69 -1.02 -44.01
CA PRO A 565 -2.34 -0.56 -42.77
C PRO A 565 -3.89 -0.52 -42.83
N SER A 566 -4.53 0.02 -41.79
CA SER A 566 -5.99 0.04 -41.53
C SER A 566 -6.64 1.42 -41.70
N THR A 567 -7.88 1.61 -41.18
CA THR A 567 -8.78 2.80 -41.12
C THR A 567 -9.86 2.91 -42.22
N SER A 568 -11.08 3.43 -41.99
CA SER A 568 -11.88 3.58 -40.74
C SER A 568 -13.34 4.01 -41.02
N SER A 569 -14.29 3.58 -40.16
CA SER A 569 -15.53 4.28 -39.72
C SER A 569 -16.39 5.11 -40.70
N TRP A 570 -17.69 4.78 -40.82
CA TRP A 570 -18.84 5.71 -40.89
C TRP A 570 -20.12 5.02 -40.37
N THR A 571 -21.08 5.77 -39.82
CA THR A 571 -22.33 5.25 -39.19
C THR A 571 -23.57 6.13 -39.59
N PRO A 572 -24.83 5.95 -39.12
CA PRO A 572 -25.91 5.57 -40.05
C PRO A 572 -27.22 6.41 -39.98
N THR A 573 -28.15 6.28 -40.96
CA THR A 573 -29.62 6.39 -40.67
C THR A 573 -30.60 5.91 -41.78
N ARG A 574 -31.41 4.91 -41.42
CA ARG A 574 -32.89 4.77 -41.62
C ARG A 574 -33.58 4.67 -43.01
N TRP A 575 -34.83 4.16 -42.92
CA TRP A 575 -35.88 3.98 -43.96
C TRP A 575 -35.61 2.84 -44.97
N ARG A 576 -36.57 2.04 -45.47
CA ARG A 576 -38.04 1.90 -45.26
C ARG A 576 -38.52 0.48 -45.66
N HIS A 577 -39.64 -0.03 -45.13
CA HIS A 577 -40.36 -1.21 -45.71
C HIS A 577 -41.17 -0.81 -46.96
N PRO A 578 -41.46 -1.74 -47.92
CA PRO A 578 -42.72 -2.53 -47.90
C PRO A 578 -42.55 -4.00 -48.47
N PRO A 579 -43.53 -4.67 -49.14
CA PRO A 579 -44.51 -5.56 -48.53
C PRO A 579 -44.53 -7.00 -49.15
N ALA A 580 -45.63 -7.77 -48.96
CA ALA A 580 -45.71 -9.21 -49.29
C ALA A 580 -46.58 -9.59 -50.52
N ALA A 581 -46.09 -10.62 -51.24
CA ALA A 581 -46.79 -11.69 -51.99
C ALA A 581 -47.97 -11.42 -52.97
N ARG A 582 -47.80 -11.82 -54.25
CA ARG A 582 -48.61 -12.90 -54.90
C ARG A 582 -48.19 -13.34 -56.32
N SER A 583 -48.14 -14.68 -56.51
CA SER A 583 -48.45 -15.49 -57.72
C SER A 583 -47.85 -15.22 -59.13
N ALA A 584 -46.93 -16.10 -59.53
CA ALA A 584 -46.94 -16.96 -60.74
C ALA A 584 -46.75 -16.42 -62.17
N LYS A 585 -45.74 -16.97 -62.89
CA LYS A 585 -45.94 -17.93 -64.01
C LYS A 585 -44.64 -18.71 -64.37
N SER A 586 -44.78 -19.74 -65.21
CA SER A 586 -43.74 -20.72 -65.61
C SER A 586 -42.64 -20.14 -66.51
N GLY A 587 -41.44 -20.75 -66.52
CA GLY A 587 -40.24 -20.24 -67.20
C GLY A 587 -39.11 -21.26 -67.51
N ASP A 588 -39.46 -22.50 -67.85
CA ASP A 588 -38.54 -23.57 -68.36
C ASP A 588 -37.47 -24.13 -67.38
N THR A 589 -36.89 -25.30 -67.69
CA THR A 589 -36.05 -26.09 -66.76
C THR A 589 -34.86 -26.74 -67.46
N ARG A 590 -33.67 -26.17 -67.32
CA ARG A 590 -32.41 -26.86 -67.65
C ARG A 590 -31.89 -27.68 -66.47
N ARG A 591 -32.39 -28.91 -66.33
CA ARG A 591 -31.70 -29.94 -65.54
C ARG A 591 -30.32 -30.19 -66.16
N ARG A 592 -29.24 -30.13 -65.38
CA ARG A 592 -28.00 -30.86 -65.72
C ARG A 592 -28.24 -32.32 -65.34
N GLU A 593 -27.92 -33.24 -66.24
CA GLU A 593 -27.91 -34.68 -65.92
C GLU A 593 -26.70 -34.98 -65.01
N CYS A 594 -26.88 -35.91 -64.07
CA CYS A 594 -25.78 -36.42 -63.25
C CYS A 594 -24.99 -37.42 -64.08
N VAL A 595 -23.66 -37.37 -64.02
CA VAL A 595 -22.80 -38.32 -64.74
C VAL A 595 -22.60 -39.57 -63.86
N ASP A 596 -23.61 -40.44 -63.88
CA ASP A 596 -23.62 -41.73 -63.16
C ASP A 596 -22.68 -42.76 -63.85
N ALA A 597 -21.38 -42.46 -63.92
CA ALA A 597 -20.42 -43.22 -64.73
C ALA A 597 -18.94 -43.20 -64.26
N LEU A 598 -18.65 -43.19 -62.94
CA LEU A 598 -17.29 -43.45 -62.43
C LEU A 598 -17.24 -44.39 -61.21
N SER A 599 -16.81 -45.62 -61.49
CA SER A 599 -16.20 -46.67 -60.64
C SER A 599 -16.49 -46.77 -59.13
N GLU A 600 -16.91 -47.97 -58.74
CA GLU A 600 -17.40 -48.42 -57.42
C GLU A 600 -16.31 -48.56 -56.31
N ASN A 601 -15.21 -47.79 -56.37
CA ASN A 601 -13.98 -48.12 -55.61
C ASN A 601 -13.24 -46.95 -54.90
N MET A 602 -13.75 -45.71 -54.97
CA MET A 602 -13.01 -44.50 -54.53
C MET A 602 -12.98 -44.32 -52.99
N ARG A 603 -11.81 -44.51 -52.35
CA ARG A 603 -11.65 -44.50 -50.87
C ARG A 603 -10.67 -43.40 -50.36
N HIS A 604 -11.05 -42.13 -50.53
CA HIS A 604 -10.24 -40.96 -50.12
C HIS A 604 -10.74 -40.29 -48.83
N LYS A 605 -9.86 -39.52 -48.17
CA LYS A 605 -10.19 -38.68 -47.01
C LYS A 605 -10.96 -37.43 -47.47
N LYS A 606 -12.29 -37.46 -47.36
CA LYS A 606 -13.18 -36.43 -47.92
C LYS A 606 -13.04 -35.09 -47.19
N LYS A 607 -13.21 -33.99 -47.93
CA LYS A 607 -12.98 -32.60 -47.44
C LYS A 607 -14.29 -31.98 -46.97
N ASN A 608 -14.36 -31.60 -45.70
CA ASN A 608 -15.61 -31.14 -45.07
C ASN A 608 -16.01 -29.73 -45.59
N LEU A 609 -16.94 -29.69 -46.55
CA LEU A 609 -17.39 -28.49 -47.26
C LEU A 609 -18.91 -28.33 -47.11
N PHE A 610 -19.36 -27.14 -46.69
CA PHE A 610 -20.78 -26.82 -46.58
C PHE A 610 -21.41 -26.67 -47.97
N SER A 611 -22.12 -27.70 -48.43
CA SER A 611 -22.89 -27.67 -49.67
C SER A 611 -24.04 -26.65 -49.59
N SER A 612 -24.15 -25.79 -50.59
CA SER A 612 -25.27 -24.85 -50.71
C SER A 612 -26.47 -25.55 -51.33
N ALA A 613 -27.60 -25.56 -50.63
CA ALA A 613 -28.86 -26.07 -51.16
C ALA A 613 -29.19 -25.41 -52.52
N GLN A 614 -29.51 -26.22 -53.53
CA GLN A 614 -29.58 -25.79 -54.95
C GLN A 614 -30.47 -24.57 -55.18
N ASN A 615 -31.56 -24.43 -54.40
CA ASN A 615 -32.48 -23.29 -54.39
C ASN A 615 -31.85 -21.95 -53.96
N LYS A 616 -30.54 -21.91 -53.67
CA LYS A 616 -29.76 -20.70 -53.32
C LYS A 616 -28.60 -20.43 -54.29
N LEU A 617 -28.45 -21.20 -55.37
CA LEU A 617 -27.33 -21.05 -56.32
C LEU A 617 -27.62 -20.03 -57.43
N GLU A 618 -28.88 -19.75 -57.71
CA GLU A 618 -29.29 -18.79 -58.76
C GLU A 618 -28.81 -17.37 -58.43
N GLY A 619 -28.19 -16.70 -59.42
CA GLY A 619 -27.55 -15.40 -59.23
C GLY A 619 -26.22 -15.42 -58.46
N THR A 620 -25.64 -16.59 -58.19
CA THR A 620 -24.33 -16.72 -57.52
C THR A 620 -23.23 -17.19 -58.48
N VAL A 621 -21.96 -16.92 -58.11
CA VAL A 621 -20.76 -17.31 -58.86
C VAL A 621 -20.69 -18.80 -59.22
N TRP A 622 -21.39 -19.67 -58.46
CA TRP A 622 -21.44 -21.11 -58.70
C TRP A 622 -22.16 -21.51 -60.00
N MET A 623 -22.90 -20.58 -60.63
CA MET A 623 -23.48 -20.79 -61.98
C MET A 623 -22.43 -20.72 -63.10
N ASP A 624 -21.39 -19.89 -62.91
CA ASP A 624 -20.32 -19.65 -63.90
C ASP A 624 -19.13 -20.61 -63.74
N VAL A 625 -19.08 -21.34 -62.62
CA VAL A 625 -18.05 -22.34 -62.31
C VAL A 625 -18.42 -23.71 -62.91
N ASP A 626 -17.42 -24.41 -63.45
CA ASP A 626 -17.54 -25.72 -64.09
C ASP A 626 -16.31 -26.57 -63.71
N ASP A 627 -16.53 -27.50 -62.78
CA ASP A 627 -15.54 -28.44 -62.25
C ASP A 627 -15.17 -29.55 -63.25
N GLY A 628 -16.06 -29.87 -64.20
CA GLY A 628 -15.81 -30.78 -65.31
C GLY A 628 -14.68 -30.34 -66.26
N LYS A 629 -14.24 -29.08 -66.18
CA LYS A 629 -13.00 -28.59 -66.81
C LYS A 629 -11.76 -28.89 -65.97
N VAL A 630 -11.87 -28.87 -64.64
CA VAL A 630 -10.75 -29.01 -63.69
C VAL A 630 -10.34 -30.48 -63.52
N PHE A 631 -11.30 -31.40 -63.48
CA PHE A 631 -11.04 -32.85 -63.42
C PHE A 631 -10.28 -33.40 -64.65
N LYS A 632 -10.18 -32.63 -65.75
CA LYS A 632 -9.40 -32.99 -66.95
C LYS A 632 -7.95 -32.48 -66.93
N ILE A 633 -7.58 -31.74 -65.89
CA ILE A 633 -6.26 -31.10 -65.73
C ILE A 633 -5.54 -31.63 -64.48
N LEU A 634 -6.27 -32.05 -63.44
CA LEU A 634 -5.71 -32.64 -62.24
C LEU A 634 -5.24 -34.09 -62.47
N ASP A 635 -4.06 -34.42 -61.91
CA ASP A 635 -3.66 -35.81 -61.68
C ASP A 635 -4.51 -36.38 -60.54
N LEU A 636 -5.43 -37.29 -60.89
CA LEU A 636 -6.32 -37.93 -59.92
C LEU A 636 -5.62 -39.07 -59.17
N GLU A 637 -4.54 -39.65 -59.71
CA GLU A 637 -3.83 -40.77 -59.11
C GLU A 637 -2.85 -40.29 -58.03
N ASP A 638 -2.18 -39.14 -58.24
CA ASP A 638 -1.42 -38.46 -57.18
C ASP A 638 -2.33 -37.92 -56.07
N LEU A 639 -3.50 -37.37 -56.43
CA LEU A 639 -4.50 -36.92 -55.47
C LEU A 639 -5.01 -38.08 -54.59
N GLU A 640 -5.29 -39.24 -55.18
CA GLU A 640 -5.67 -40.45 -54.45
C GLU A 640 -4.56 -40.93 -53.51
N LYS A 641 -3.31 -41.03 -53.99
CA LYS A 641 -2.15 -41.46 -53.19
C LYS A 641 -1.89 -40.52 -52.02
N THR A 642 -1.98 -39.22 -52.25
CA THR A 642 -1.70 -38.17 -51.26
C THR A 642 -2.81 -38.04 -50.21
N PHE A 643 -4.08 -38.26 -50.58
CA PHE A 643 -5.24 -38.10 -49.69
C PHE A 643 -6.03 -39.40 -49.44
N SER A 644 -5.37 -40.56 -49.45
CA SER A 644 -6.00 -41.85 -49.13
C SER A 644 -6.60 -41.85 -47.71
N ALA A 645 -7.75 -42.51 -47.55
CA ALA A 645 -8.37 -42.72 -46.23
C ALA A 645 -7.56 -43.70 -45.35
N TYR A 646 -6.70 -44.53 -45.96
CA TYR A 646 -5.87 -45.50 -45.26
C TYR A 646 -4.47 -44.94 -44.96
N GLN A 647 -4.22 -44.65 -43.68
CA GLN A 647 -2.98 -44.06 -43.21
C GLN A 647 -2.12 -45.10 -42.46
N ARG A 648 -0.85 -44.76 -42.20
CA ARG A 648 -0.03 -45.53 -41.25
C ARG A 648 -0.53 -45.21 -39.84
N GLN A 649 -0.67 -46.24 -39.01
CA GLN A 649 -1.20 -46.16 -37.66
C GLN A 649 -0.56 -45.02 -36.85
N GLN A 650 -1.38 -44.12 -36.29
CA GLN A 650 -0.92 -42.92 -35.58
C GLN A 650 -0.77 -43.18 -34.07
N ASP A 651 0.26 -43.93 -33.69
CA ASP A 651 0.56 -44.29 -32.28
C ASP A 651 1.06 -43.09 -31.45
N PHE A 652 0.15 -42.17 -31.12
CA PHE A 652 0.41 -40.89 -30.45
C PHE A 652 0.73 -41.00 -28.94
N PHE A 653 1.17 -42.17 -28.44
CA PHE A 653 1.29 -42.46 -27.01
C PHE A 653 2.61 -43.12 -26.56
N MET A 654 3.71 -42.95 -27.32
CA MET A 654 5.08 -43.25 -26.86
C MET A 654 6.08 -42.12 -27.10
N ILE A 655 5.75 -40.91 -26.63
CA ILE A 655 6.70 -39.79 -26.51
C ILE A 655 6.68 -39.26 -25.07
N ASN A 656 7.16 -40.08 -24.13
CA ASN A 656 7.78 -39.68 -22.85
C ASN A 656 8.17 -40.90 -22.01
N ASN A 657 9.22 -41.63 -22.40
CA ASN A 657 10.24 -42.23 -21.51
C ASN A 657 11.32 -42.97 -22.32
N SER A 658 12.42 -43.32 -21.65
CA SER A 658 13.53 -44.17 -22.15
C SER A 658 14.14 -43.80 -23.52
N LYS A 659 15.08 -42.85 -23.53
CA LYS A 659 16.23 -42.90 -24.45
C LYS A 659 17.40 -43.60 -23.73
N GLN A 660 17.62 -44.89 -23.98
CA GLN A 660 18.96 -45.48 -23.84
C GLN A 660 19.08 -46.83 -24.57
N LYS A 661 20.27 -47.07 -25.13
CA LYS A 661 20.76 -48.27 -25.84
C LYS A 661 20.07 -48.63 -27.16
N GLU A 662 20.86 -48.47 -28.23
CA GLU A 662 20.74 -49.24 -29.47
C GLU A 662 21.20 -50.69 -29.24
N ALA A 663 20.63 -51.64 -30.00
CA ALA A 663 21.37 -52.61 -30.83
C ALA A 663 20.40 -53.54 -31.58
N GLU A 664 20.76 -53.85 -32.83
CA GLU A 664 20.57 -55.10 -33.59
C GLU A 664 19.53 -56.14 -33.11
N ASP A 665 18.51 -56.40 -33.95
CA ASP A 665 18.47 -57.63 -34.77
C ASP A 665 17.61 -57.40 -36.03
N ASP A 666 17.73 -58.28 -37.04
CA ASP A 666 17.19 -58.11 -38.40
C ASP A 666 15.98 -59.00 -38.72
N THR A 667 15.24 -58.65 -39.77
CA THR A 667 14.20 -59.45 -40.46
C THR A 667 13.06 -60.06 -39.63
N LEU A 668 11.83 -59.55 -39.83
CA LEU A 668 10.69 -60.38 -40.30
C LEU A 668 9.45 -59.54 -40.65
N SER A 669 8.64 -60.05 -41.58
CA SER A 669 7.63 -59.29 -42.32
C SER A 669 6.23 -59.27 -41.67
N SER A 670 6.09 -58.52 -40.57
CA SER A 670 4.74 -58.15 -40.08
C SER A 670 4.08 -57.12 -41.01
N LYS A 671 2.87 -57.43 -41.51
CA LYS A 671 2.07 -56.49 -42.32
C LYS A 671 1.56 -55.36 -41.43
N LYS A 672 2.27 -54.22 -41.41
CA LYS A 672 1.86 -53.01 -40.70
C LYS A 672 0.43 -52.63 -41.10
N VAL A 673 -0.49 -52.69 -40.15
CA VAL A 673 -1.93 -52.48 -40.39
C VAL A 673 -2.14 -51.02 -40.80
N LYS A 674 -2.95 -50.80 -41.83
CA LYS A 674 -3.38 -49.45 -42.22
C LYS A 674 -4.61 -49.07 -41.40
N GLU A 675 -4.55 -47.90 -40.78
CA GLU A 675 -5.63 -47.30 -40.01
C GLU A 675 -6.50 -46.46 -40.94
N LEU A 676 -7.82 -46.65 -40.90
CA LEU A 676 -8.79 -45.91 -41.69
C LEU A 676 -9.23 -44.66 -40.92
N SER A 677 -8.97 -43.47 -41.46
CA SER A 677 -9.52 -42.22 -40.93
C SER A 677 -10.07 -41.36 -42.06
N VAL A 678 -11.36 -41.08 -42.01
CA VAL A 678 -12.12 -40.34 -43.01
C VAL A 678 -12.50 -38.94 -42.51
N ILE A 679 -12.74 -38.80 -41.19
CA ILE A 679 -13.03 -37.52 -40.52
C ILE A 679 -11.85 -36.54 -40.63
N ASP A 680 -12.12 -35.23 -40.65
CA ASP A 680 -11.06 -34.22 -40.78
C ASP A 680 -10.11 -34.20 -39.56
N GLY A 681 -8.85 -33.86 -39.79
CA GLY A 681 -7.80 -33.94 -38.77
C GLY A 681 -8.04 -33.07 -37.53
N ARG A 682 -8.78 -31.94 -37.65
CA ARG A 682 -9.05 -31.03 -36.53
C ARG A 682 -10.18 -31.57 -35.66
N ARG A 683 -11.27 -32.06 -36.27
CA ARG A 683 -12.35 -32.76 -35.55
C ARG A 683 -11.82 -34.03 -34.89
N ALA A 684 -11.05 -34.84 -35.62
CA ALA A 684 -10.42 -36.05 -35.11
C ALA A 684 -9.48 -35.78 -33.92
N GLN A 685 -8.62 -34.77 -34.00
CA GLN A 685 -7.74 -34.38 -32.89
C GLN A 685 -8.53 -33.92 -31.65
N ASN A 686 -9.58 -33.11 -31.84
CA ASN A 686 -10.43 -32.67 -30.73
C ASN A 686 -11.16 -33.84 -30.04
N CYS A 687 -11.70 -34.80 -30.83
CA CYS A 687 -12.28 -36.02 -30.28
C CYS A 687 -11.26 -36.87 -29.52
N ASN A 688 -10.02 -37.02 -30.03
CA ASN A 688 -8.94 -37.71 -29.29
C ASN A 688 -8.62 -37.00 -27.96
N ILE A 689 -8.59 -35.67 -27.92
CA ILE A 689 -8.41 -34.91 -26.67
C ILE A 689 -9.56 -35.16 -25.69
N LEU A 690 -10.81 -35.20 -26.15
CA LEU A 690 -11.96 -35.55 -25.30
C LEU A 690 -11.83 -36.98 -24.75
N LEU A 691 -11.65 -37.98 -25.62
CA LEU A 691 -11.56 -39.39 -25.23
C LEU A 691 -10.40 -39.65 -24.26
N SER A 692 -9.24 -39.00 -24.44
CA SER A 692 -8.10 -39.13 -23.51
C SER A 692 -8.37 -38.63 -22.09
N ARG A 693 -9.30 -37.68 -21.91
CA ARG A 693 -9.74 -37.17 -20.61
C ARG A 693 -10.84 -38.03 -20.00
N LEU A 694 -11.80 -38.43 -20.84
CA LEU A 694 -13.02 -39.13 -20.47
C LEU A 694 -12.77 -40.62 -20.13
N LYS A 695 -11.79 -41.26 -20.78
CA LYS A 695 -11.23 -42.60 -20.47
C LYS A 695 -12.18 -43.81 -20.49
N LEU A 696 -13.48 -43.64 -20.70
CA LEU A 696 -14.41 -44.73 -20.98
C LEU A 696 -14.21 -45.29 -22.40
N SER A 697 -14.49 -46.58 -22.58
CA SER A 697 -14.70 -47.17 -23.91
C SER A 697 -16.03 -46.73 -24.53
N ASN A 698 -16.17 -46.92 -25.85
CA ASN A 698 -17.41 -46.61 -26.56
C ASN A 698 -18.63 -47.38 -26.00
N GLU A 699 -18.44 -48.63 -25.57
CA GLU A 699 -19.50 -49.45 -24.97
C GLU A 699 -19.87 -48.99 -23.55
N GLU A 700 -18.91 -48.53 -22.74
CA GLU A 700 -19.21 -47.94 -21.44
C GLU A 700 -19.97 -46.62 -21.59
N MET A 701 -19.55 -45.74 -22.50
CA MET A 701 -20.26 -44.48 -22.77
C MET A 701 -21.68 -44.71 -23.32
N LYS A 702 -21.83 -45.70 -24.21
CA LYS A 702 -23.12 -46.15 -24.77
C LYS A 702 -24.04 -46.70 -23.67
N ARG A 703 -23.53 -47.52 -22.74
CA ARG A 703 -24.26 -47.96 -21.55
C ARG A 703 -24.66 -46.76 -20.68
N ALA A 704 -23.73 -45.87 -20.32
CA ALA A 704 -24.02 -44.70 -19.48
C ALA A 704 -25.11 -43.80 -20.07
N ILE A 705 -25.12 -43.57 -21.38
CA ILE A 705 -26.15 -42.74 -22.04
C ILE A 705 -27.51 -43.46 -22.10
N LEU A 706 -27.54 -44.79 -22.25
CA LEU A 706 -28.79 -45.57 -22.21
C LEU A 706 -29.34 -45.75 -20.77
N THR A 707 -28.49 -45.81 -19.75
CA THR A 707 -28.90 -45.91 -18.34
C THR A 707 -29.21 -44.55 -17.68
N MET A 708 -29.05 -43.44 -18.40
CA MET A 708 -29.13 -42.06 -17.86
C MET A 708 -28.12 -41.77 -16.74
N ASP A 709 -26.93 -42.35 -16.92
CA ASP A 709 -25.70 -42.28 -16.13
C ASP A 709 -25.86 -42.74 -14.68
N GLU A 710 -26.30 -43.99 -14.54
CA GLU A 710 -26.55 -44.67 -13.26
C GLU A 710 -25.28 -44.98 -12.44
N GLN A 711 -24.10 -44.96 -13.06
CA GLN A 711 -22.81 -45.15 -12.38
C GLN A 711 -22.05 -43.84 -12.13
N GLU A 712 -22.61 -42.71 -12.58
CA GLU A 712 -22.01 -41.37 -12.57
C GLU A 712 -20.70 -41.21 -13.39
N ASP A 713 -20.46 -42.11 -14.34
CA ASP A 713 -19.30 -42.14 -15.25
C ASP A 713 -19.16 -40.88 -16.12
N LEU A 714 -20.22 -40.07 -16.28
CA LEU A 714 -20.23 -38.86 -17.12
C LEU A 714 -20.36 -37.55 -16.30
N PRO A 715 -19.23 -36.91 -15.93
CA PRO A 715 -19.20 -35.57 -15.33
C PRO A 715 -19.90 -34.49 -16.17
N LYS A 716 -20.40 -33.44 -15.49
CA LYS A 716 -21.15 -32.31 -16.09
C LYS A 716 -20.39 -31.58 -17.20
N ASP A 717 -19.09 -31.41 -17.04
CA ASP A 717 -18.18 -30.75 -17.99
C ASP A 717 -17.79 -31.67 -19.16
N MET A 718 -17.69 -32.99 -18.92
CA MET A 718 -17.50 -34.00 -19.97
C MET A 718 -18.74 -34.13 -20.86
N LEU A 719 -19.95 -34.13 -20.27
CA LEU A 719 -21.21 -34.03 -21.01
C LEU A 719 -21.25 -32.75 -21.87
N GLU A 720 -20.78 -31.62 -21.34
CA GLU A 720 -20.69 -30.37 -22.09
C GLU A 720 -19.69 -30.40 -23.25
N GLN A 721 -18.63 -31.22 -23.16
CA GLN A 721 -17.72 -31.43 -24.29
C GLN A 721 -18.31 -32.42 -25.30
N LEU A 722 -18.91 -33.52 -24.86
CA LEU A 722 -19.59 -34.49 -25.73
C LEU A 722 -20.65 -33.81 -26.62
N LEU A 723 -21.40 -32.85 -26.06
CA LEU A 723 -22.39 -32.06 -26.79
C LEU A 723 -21.82 -31.21 -27.94
N LYS A 724 -20.49 -30.98 -27.97
CA LYS A 724 -19.78 -30.26 -29.05
C LYS A 724 -19.22 -31.22 -30.13
N PHE A 725 -19.20 -32.52 -29.87
CA PHE A 725 -18.65 -33.56 -30.74
C PHE A 725 -19.68 -34.66 -31.05
N VAL A 726 -20.94 -34.26 -31.13
CA VAL A 726 -22.04 -35.07 -31.67
C VAL A 726 -21.73 -35.44 -33.14
N PRO A 727 -22.04 -36.66 -33.60
CA PRO A 727 -22.00 -37.01 -35.02
C PRO A 727 -23.04 -36.21 -35.80
N GLU A 728 -22.60 -35.39 -36.74
CA GLU A 728 -23.48 -34.69 -37.68
C GLU A 728 -23.88 -35.66 -38.81
N LYS A 729 -25.00 -35.38 -39.49
CA LYS A 729 -25.48 -36.26 -40.57
C LYS A 729 -24.40 -36.55 -41.63
N SER A 730 -23.60 -35.56 -41.98
CA SER A 730 -22.45 -35.70 -42.89
C SER A 730 -21.36 -36.65 -42.39
N ASP A 731 -21.13 -36.75 -41.08
CA ASP A 731 -20.21 -37.75 -40.52
C ASP A 731 -20.83 -39.14 -40.57
N VAL A 732 -22.14 -39.25 -40.28
CA VAL A 732 -22.87 -40.53 -40.27
C VAL A 732 -22.93 -41.12 -41.68
N ASP A 733 -23.38 -40.36 -42.67
CA ASP A 733 -23.44 -40.77 -44.07
C ASP A 733 -22.05 -41.21 -44.58
N LEU A 734 -20.98 -40.51 -44.16
CA LEU A 734 -19.58 -40.79 -44.52
C LEU A 734 -19.00 -42.05 -43.87
N LEU A 735 -19.30 -42.30 -42.59
CA LEU A 735 -18.80 -43.46 -41.86
C LEU A 735 -19.58 -44.74 -42.20
N GLU A 736 -20.83 -44.61 -42.67
CA GLU A 736 -21.68 -45.73 -43.10
C GLU A 736 -21.10 -46.50 -44.30
N GLU A 737 -20.39 -45.81 -45.20
CA GLU A 737 -19.64 -46.40 -46.34
C GLU A 737 -18.60 -47.44 -45.88
N HIS A 738 -18.08 -47.31 -44.66
CA HIS A 738 -16.99 -48.10 -44.09
C HIS A 738 -17.41 -49.08 -42.98
N LYS A 739 -18.72 -49.30 -42.79
CA LYS A 739 -19.27 -50.17 -41.71
C LYS A 739 -18.82 -51.64 -41.71
N HIS A 740 -18.14 -52.09 -42.77
CA HIS A 740 -17.62 -53.44 -42.93
C HIS A 740 -16.17 -53.61 -42.41
N GLU A 741 -15.50 -52.52 -42.01
CA GLU A 741 -14.09 -52.53 -41.58
C GLU A 741 -13.85 -51.77 -40.26
N LEU A 742 -14.85 -51.83 -39.37
CA LEU A 742 -14.89 -51.12 -38.07
C LEU A 742 -13.61 -51.30 -37.24
N ASP A 743 -13.04 -52.50 -37.19
CA ASP A 743 -11.84 -52.82 -36.39
C ASP A 743 -10.55 -52.14 -36.90
N ARG A 744 -10.61 -51.46 -38.06
CA ARG A 744 -9.52 -50.67 -38.63
C ARG A 744 -9.77 -49.16 -38.59
N MET A 745 -10.94 -48.71 -38.11
CA MET A 745 -11.23 -47.29 -37.95
C MET A 745 -10.37 -46.65 -36.87
N ALA A 746 -9.87 -45.45 -37.14
CA ALA A 746 -9.20 -44.62 -36.14
C ALA A 746 -10.14 -44.29 -34.98
N LYS A 747 -9.58 -44.06 -33.78
CA LYS A 747 -10.36 -43.89 -32.54
C LYS A 747 -11.46 -42.82 -32.63
N PRO A 748 -11.26 -41.63 -33.24
CA PRO A 748 -12.32 -40.63 -33.44
C PRO A 748 -13.44 -41.10 -34.37
N ASP A 749 -13.08 -41.68 -35.51
CA ASP A 749 -13.99 -42.20 -36.52
C ASP A 749 -14.85 -43.35 -35.93
N ARG A 750 -14.22 -44.28 -35.21
CA ARG A 750 -14.88 -45.38 -34.48
C ARG A 750 -15.83 -44.87 -33.39
N PHE A 751 -15.42 -43.84 -32.65
CA PHE A 751 -16.25 -43.18 -31.62
C PHE A 751 -17.49 -42.53 -32.24
N LEU A 752 -17.33 -41.68 -33.26
CA LEU A 752 -18.46 -41.00 -33.91
C LEU A 752 -19.43 -42.01 -34.54
N TYR A 753 -18.93 -43.10 -35.13
CA TYR A 753 -19.77 -44.18 -35.65
C TYR A 753 -20.58 -44.88 -34.55
N GLU A 754 -19.96 -45.32 -33.44
CA GLU A 754 -20.71 -45.97 -32.34
C GLU A 754 -21.73 -45.04 -31.70
N MET A 755 -21.39 -43.77 -31.47
CA MET A 755 -22.35 -42.79 -30.94
C MET A 755 -23.51 -42.56 -31.92
N SER A 756 -23.27 -42.61 -33.24
CA SER A 756 -24.35 -42.48 -34.23
C SER A 756 -25.30 -43.69 -34.27
N ARG A 757 -24.92 -44.85 -33.70
CA ARG A 757 -25.82 -46.00 -33.57
C ARG A 757 -26.83 -45.84 -32.43
N ILE A 758 -26.62 -44.87 -31.53
CA ILE A 758 -27.53 -44.60 -30.40
C ILE A 758 -28.70 -43.74 -30.91
N ASN A 759 -29.91 -44.32 -30.91
CA ASN A 759 -31.14 -43.63 -31.32
C ASN A 759 -31.32 -42.31 -30.55
N HIS A 760 -31.38 -41.18 -31.27
CA HIS A 760 -31.47 -39.83 -30.70
C HIS A 760 -30.33 -39.50 -29.71
N TYR A 761 -29.10 -39.91 -30.03
CA TYR A 761 -27.88 -39.63 -29.26
C TYR A 761 -27.80 -38.19 -28.70
N GLN A 762 -27.99 -37.19 -29.58
CA GLN A 762 -27.89 -35.78 -29.21
C GLN A 762 -28.94 -35.39 -28.17
N GLN A 763 -30.20 -35.80 -28.37
CA GLN A 763 -31.33 -35.44 -27.53
C GLN A 763 -31.26 -36.17 -26.17
N ARG A 764 -30.80 -37.43 -26.16
CA ARG A 764 -30.51 -38.18 -24.94
C ARG A 764 -29.39 -37.53 -24.13
N LEU A 765 -28.29 -37.17 -24.78
CA LEU A 765 -27.15 -36.49 -24.17
C LEU A 765 -27.52 -35.10 -23.62
N GLN A 766 -28.32 -34.32 -24.38
CA GLN A 766 -28.88 -33.05 -23.91
C GLN A 766 -29.78 -33.26 -22.68
N SER A 767 -30.65 -34.27 -22.70
CA SER A 767 -31.53 -34.60 -21.58
C SER A 767 -30.76 -35.00 -20.32
N LEU A 768 -29.67 -35.77 -20.47
CA LEU A 768 -28.78 -36.13 -19.37
C LEU A 768 -28.02 -34.92 -18.79
N TYR A 769 -27.52 -34.03 -19.66
CA TYR A 769 -26.88 -32.78 -19.25
C TYR A 769 -27.87 -31.87 -18.49
N ILE A 770 -29.09 -31.70 -19.00
CA ILE A 770 -30.16 -30.93 -18.35
C ILE A 770 -30.51 -31.57 -17.00
N LYS A 771 -30.71 -32.90 -16.92
CA LYS A 771 -30.92 -33.64 -15.66
C LYS A 771 -29.83 -33.35 -14.63
N LYS A 772 -28.55 -33.41 -15.01
CA LYS A 772 -27.43 -33.14 -14.07
C LYS A 772 -27.30 -31.67 -13.69
N LYS A 773 -27.63 -30.71 -14.57
CA LYS A 773 -27.51 -29.26 -14.29
C LYS A 773 -28.77 -28.59 -13.71
N PHE A 774 -29.92 -29.25 -13.69
CA PHE A 774 -31.18 -28.63 -13.27
C PHE A 774 -31.15 -28.12 -11.82
N ALA A 775 -30.72 -28.94 -10.87
CA ALA A 775 -30.74 -28.61 -9.44
C ALA A 775 -29.83 -27.42 -9.08
N GLU A 776 -28.64 -27.34 -9.68
CA GLU A 776 -27.71 -26.21 -9.47
C GLU A 776 -28.26 -24.91 -10.08
N ARG A 777 -28.87 -24.95 -11.28
CA ARG A 777 -29.52 -23.77 -11.85
C ARG A 777 -30.72 -23.26 -11.05
N ILE A 778 -31.55 -24.16 -10.50
CA ILE A 778 -32.64 -23.76 -9.60
C ILE A 778 -32.08 -23.13 -8.31
N ALA A 779 -30.99 -23.67 -7.75
CA ALA A 779 -30.33 -23.12 -6.56
C ALA A 779 -29.65 -21.76 -6.80
N GLU A 780 -29.18 -21.48 -8.02
CA GLU A 780 -28.66 -20.15 -8.42
C GLU A 780 -29.78 -19.11 -8.59
N ILE A 781 -30.95 -19.53 -9.08
CA ILE A 781 -32.07 -18.65 -9.45
C ILE A 781 -32.97 -18.32 -8.27
N LYS A 782 -33.38 -19.33 -7.47
CA LYS A 782 -34.35 -19.15 -6.37
C LYS A 782 -33.97 -18.05 -5.36
N PRO A 783 -32.71 -17.91 -4.86
CA PRO A 783 -32.36 -16.81 -3.97
C PRO A 783 -32.44 -15.43 -4.64
N LYS A 784 -32.12 -15.30 -5.94
CA LYS A 784 -32.30 -14.04 -6.69
C LYS A 784 -33.78 -13.62 -6.72
N VAL A 785 -34.69 -14.58 -6.98
CA VAL A 785 -36.15 -14.35 -6.97
C VAL A 785 -36.64 -13.99 -5.57
N GLU A 786 -36.22 -14.73 -4.54
CA GLU A 786 -36.61 -14.46 -3.15
C GLU A 786 -36.14 -13.09 -2.66
N ALA A 787 -34.91 -12.67 -3.02
CA ALA A 787 -34.40 -11.34 -2.66
C ALA A 787 -35.25 -10.22 -3.26
N LEU A 788 -35.59 -10.30 -4.55
CA LEU A 788 -36.49 -9.35 -5.21
C LEU A 788 -37.87 -9.29 -4.53
N THR A 789 -38.47 -10.44 -4.23
CA THR A 789 -39.78 -10.52 -3.57
C THR A 789 -39.74 -9.94 -2.16
N LYS A 790 -38.70 -10.23 -1.38
CA LYS A 790 -38.54 -9.72 0.00
C LYS A 790 -38.28 -8.21 -0.01
N ALA A 791 -37.28 -7.73 -0.75
CA ALA A 791 -36.96 -6.30 -0.81
C ALA A 791 -38.13 -5.45 -1.35
N SER A 792 -38.89 -5.96 -2.34
CA SER A 792 -40.11 -5.30 -2.83
C SER A 792 -41.19 -5.21 -1.74
N LYS A 793 -41.39 -6.29 -0.96
CA LYS A 793 -42.35 -6.31 0.16
C LYS A 793 -41.88 -5.40 1.30
N GLU A 794 -40.60 -5.40 1.66
CA GLU A 794 -39.97 -4.56 2.68
C GLU A 794 -40.15 -3.07 2.37
N ILE A 795 -39.71 -2.62 1.19
CA ILE A 795 -39.83 -1.21 0.75
C ILE A 795 -41.29 -0.74 0.69
N LEU A 796 -42.22 -1.59 0.24
CA LEU A 796 -43.65 -1.23 0.17
C LEU A 796 -44.35 -1.12 1.54
N HIS A 797 -43.84 -1.77 2.59
CA HIS A 797 -44.50 -1.85 3.89
C HIS A 797 -43.75 -1.16 5.04
N SER A 798 -42.48 -0.76 4.87
CA SER A 798 -41.73 -0.03 5.89
C SER A 798 -42.35 1.34 6.20
N LYS A 799 -43.06 1.38 7.33
CA LYS A 799 -43.62 2.62 7.90
C LYS A 799 -42.51 3.57 8.37
N ASN A 800 -41.36 3.02 8.76
CA ASN A 800 -40.20 3.79 9.17
C ASN A 800 -39.56 4.51 7.97
N LEU A 801 -39.34 3.82 6.84
CA LEU A 801 -38.87 4.43 5.59
C LEU A 801 -39.83 5.55 5.13
N LYS A 802 -41.15 5.32 5.18
CA LYS A 802 -42.13 6.36 4.84
C LYS A 802 -42.01 7.60 5.75
N GLN A 803 -41.89 7.41 7.06
CA GLN A 803 -41.75 8.51 8.02
C GLN A 803 -40.41 9.25 7.87
N LEU A 804 -39.34 8.55 7.49
CA LEU A 804 -38.04 9.13 7.16
C LEU A 804 -38.15 10.09 5.97
N LEU A 805 -38.81 9.65 4.89
CA LEU A 805 -39.03 10.45 3.68
C LEU A 805 -39.87 11.71 3.95
N GLU A 806 -40.82 11.64 4.88
CA GLU A 806 -41.59 12.80 5.34
C GLU A 806 -40.71 13.84 6.06
N VAL A 807 -39.78 13.41 6.93
CA VAL A 807 -38.82 14.31 7.59
C VAL A 807 -37.83 14.92 6.57
N VAL A 808 -37.36 14.13 5.61
CA VAL A 808 -36.50 14.61 4.51
C VAL A 808 -37.24 15.64 3.64
N LEU A 809 -38.53 15.41 3.33
CA LEU A 809 -39.35 16.36 2.57
C LEU A 809 -39.53 17.67 3.33
N ALA A 810 -39.78 17.61 4.64
CA ALA A 810 -39.89 18.79 5.50
C ALA A 810 -38.58 19.59 5.55
N PHE A 811 -37.43 18.93 5.64
CA PHE A 811 -36.11 19.58 5.57
C PHE A 811 -35.89 20.23 4.20
N GLY A 812 -36.15 19.50 3.11
CA GLY A 812 -35.99 19.98 1.75
C GLY A 812 -36.83 21.23 1.46
N ASN A 813 -38.11 21.23 1.86
CA ASN A 813 -39.01 22.38 1.70
C ASN A 813 -38.59 23.56 2.60
N TYR A 814 -38.20 23.30 3.85
CA TYR A 814 -37.77 24.38 4.76
C TYR A 814 -36.45 25.04 4.32
N MET A 815 -35.54 24.30 3.69
CA MET A 815 -34.24 24.83 3.24
C MET A 815 -34.35 25.53 1.88
N ASN A 816 -35.11 25.00 0.92
CA ASN A 816 -35.15 25.49 -0.47
C ASN A 816 -36.22 26.58 -0.73
N LYS A 817 -36.51 27.43 0.26
CA LYS A 817 -37.63 28.40 0.24
C LYS A 817 -37.72 29.21 -1.07
N GLY A 818 -38.93 29.38 -1.59
CA GLY A 818 -39.21 29.96 -2.90
C GLY A 818 -39.69 28.89 -3.89
N GLN A 819 -39.45 29.07 -5.19
CA GLN A 819 -39.90 28.14 -6.24
C GLN A 819 -39.34 26.71 -6.12
N ARG A 820 -38.30 26.48 -5.31
CA ARG A 820 -37.71 25.15 -5.06
C ARG A 820 -38.19 24.49 -3.74
N GLY A 821 -39.06 25.15 -2.97
CA GLY A 821 -39.37 24.79 -1.57
C GLY A 821 -40.79 24.31 -1.29
N ASN A 822 -41.60 24.06 -2.34
CA ASN A 822 -42.99 23.62 -2.23
C ASN A 822 -43.19 22.23 -2.89
N ALA A 823 -42.30 21.28 -2.60
CA ALA A 823 -42.39 19.92 -3.13
C ALA A 823 -43.39 19.07 -2.32
N TYR A 824 -44.15 18.22 -3.01
CA TYR A 824 -45.02 17.19 -2.40
C TYR A 824 -44.35 15.80 -2.34
N GLY A 825 -43.15 15.68 -2.91
CA GLY A 825 -42.34 14.46 -3.00
C GLY A 825 -41.07 14.71 -3.81
N PHE A 826 -40.14 13.76 -3.80
CA PHE A 826 -38.87 13.83 -4.54
C PHE A 826 -38.48 12.45 -5.08
N LYS A 827 -37.65 12.42 -6.14
CA LYS A 827 -37.07 11.18 -6.69
C LYS A 827 -36.18 10.50 -5.65
N VAL A 828 -36.28 9.18 -5.49
CA VAL A 828 -35.54 8.43 -4.44
C VAL A 828 -34.02 8.60 -4.53
N SER A 829 -33.46 8.78 -5.72
CA SER A 829 -32.04 9.11 -5.93
C SER A 829 -31.58 10.46 -5.34
N SER A 830 -32.50 11.25 -4.76
CA SER A 830 -32.19 12.43 -3.97
C SER A 830 -31.74 12.09 -2.54
N LEU A 831 -32.04 10.89 -2.03
CA LEU A 831 -31.60 10.41 -0.71
C LEU A 831 -30.08 10.46 -0.57
N ASN A 832 -29.36 10.00 -1.59
CA ASN A 832 -27.89 9.93 -1.58
C ASN A 832 -27.23 11.32 -1.68
N LYS A 833 -28.02 12.37 -1.98
CA LYS A 833 -27.59 13.78 -2.04
C LYS A 833 -27.82 14.54 -0.73
N ILE A 834 -28.42 13.91 0.28
CA ILE A 834 -28.55 14.50 1.62
C ILE A 834 -27.16 14.68 2.26
N ALA A 835 -26.20 13.80 1.96
CA ALA A 835 -24.82 13.92 2.43
C ALA A 835 -24.05 15.11 1.80
N ASP A 836 -24.38 15.52 0.58
CA ASP A 836 -23.72 16.64 -0.12
C ASP A 836 -23.88 17.99 0.61
N THR A 837 -25.00 18.15 1.32
CA THR A 837 -25.35 19.38 2.02
C THR A 837 -24.62 19.45 3.36
N LYS A 838 -23.60 20.31 3.45
CA LYS A 838 -22.74 20.45 4.65
C LYS A 838 -23.19 21.56 5.58
N SER A 839 -22.98 21.38 6.88
CA SER A 839 -23.28 22.38 7.90
C SER A 839 -22.34 23.59 7.80
N SER A 840 -22.88 24.78 8.07
CA SER A 840 -22.10 26.02 8.16
C SER A 840 -21.32 26.15 9.48
N ILE A 841 -21.63 25.31 10.48
CA ILE A 841 -20.97 25.32 11.80
C ILE A 841 -19.75 24.39 11.81
N ASP A 842 -19.86 23.23 11.18
CA ASP A 842 -18.78 22.25 11.04
C ASP A 842 -18.90 21.58 9.67
N LYS A 843 -17.88 21.73 8.82
CA LYS A 843 -17.87 21.20 7.45
C LYS A 843 -17.84 19.67 7.38
N ASN A 844 -17.56 18.99 8.49
CA ASN A 844 -17.61 17.53 8.60
C ASN A 844 -19.04 17.03 8.87
N ILE A 845 -19.90 17.85 9.47
CA ILE A 845 -21.29 17.48 9.76
C ILE A 845 -22.16 17.77 8.53
N THR A 846 -22.75 16.73 7.96
CA THR A 846 -23.68 16.82 6.83
C THR A 846 -25.14 16.93 7.28
N LEU A 847 -26.06 17.25 6.36
CA LEU A 847 -27.49 17.23 6.63
C LEU A 847 -27.98 15.81 6.98
N LEU A 848 -27.29 14.76 6.53
CA LEU A 848 -27.57 13.37 6.92
C LEU A 848 -27.21 13.12 8.40
N HIS A 849 -26.06 13.60 8.86
CA HIS A 849 -25.69 13.58 10.28
C HIS A 849 -26.71 14.34 11.15
N TYR A 850 -27.16 15.51 10.69
CA TYR A 850 -28.18 16.29 11.40
C TYR A 850 -29.54 15.58 11.42
N LEU A 851 -29.95 14.98 10.29
CA LEU A 851 -31.16 14.16 10.19
C LEU A 851 -31.15 13.02 11.20
N ILE A 852 -30.08 12.23 11.24
CA ILE A 852 -29.90 11.14 12.23
C ILE A 852 -30.02 11.66 13.66
N THR A 853 -29.36 12.78 13.99
CA THR A 853 -29.45 13.42 15.32
C THR A 853 -30.89 13.85 15.69
N ILE A 854 -31.72 14.22 14.70
CA ILE A 854 -33.13 14.56 14.91
C ILE A 854 -34.00 13.31 15.00
N LEU A 855 -33.72 12.26 14.23
CA LEU A 855 -34.40 10.96 14.34
C LEU A 855 -34.18 10.34 15.72
N GLU A 856 -32.95 10.31 16.24
CA GLU A 856 -32.64 9.89 17.62
C GLU A 856 -33.52 10.59 18.67
N LYS A 857 -33.70 11.91 18.52
CA LYS A 857 -34.33 12.78 19.53
C LYS A 857 -35.85 12.94 19.39
N LYS A 858 -36.41 12.64 18.22
CA LYS A 858 -37.84 12.90 17.91
C LYS A 858 -38.57 11.70 17.29
N TYR A 859 -37.86 10.82 16.59
CA TYR A 859 -38.41 9.68 15.88
C TYR A 859 -37.59 8.38 16.14
N PRO A 860 -37.34 7.96 17.40
CA PRO A 860 -36.41 6.87 17.71
C PRO A 860 -36.82 5.49 17.17
N LYS A 861 -38.07 5.32 16.72
CA LYS A 861 -38.51 4.13 15.96
C LYS A 861 -37.98 4.16 14.52
N VAL A 862 -37.97 5.33 13.89
CA VAL A 862 -37.53 5.56 12.51
C VAL A 862 -36.01 5.43 12.37
N LEU A 863 -35.26 5.70 13.45
CA LEU A 863 -33.81 5.46 13.50
C LEU A 863 -33.42 4.02 13.11
N ARG A 864 -34.33 3.06 13.29
CA ARG A 864 -34.14 1.64 12.94
C ARG A 864 -34.91 1.21 11.69
N PHE A 865 -35.18 2.12 10.75
CA PHE A 865 -35.77 1.77 9.46
C PHE A 865 -34.94 0.75 8.67
N GLN A 866 -33.62 0.70 8.87
CA GLN A 866 -32.73 -0.32 8.29
C GLN A 866 -33.10 -1.75 8.73
N ASP A 867 -33.65 -1.93 9.94
CA ASP A 867 -34.12 -3.24 10.44
C ASP A 867 -35.30 -3.76 9.60
N ASP A 868 -36.08 -2.87 8.95
CA ASP A 868 -37.20 -3.23 8.05
C ASP A 868 -36.74 -3.64 6.64
N LEU A 869 -35.48 -3.38 6.25
CA LEU A 869 -35.02 -3.31 4.85
C LEU A 869 -33.84 -4.24 4.53
N GLN A 870 -33.72 -5.35 5.24
CA GLN A 870 -32.55 -6.23 5.24
C GLN A 870 -32.26 -6.91 3.89
N SER A 871 -33.27 -7.13 3.04
CA SER A 871 -33.11 -7.81 1.76
C SER A 871 -32.68 -6.90 0.61
N ILE A 872 -32.66 -5.57 0.82
CA ILE A 872 -32.31 -4.60 -0.24
C ILE A 872 -30.93 -4.87 -0.84
N SER A 873 -29.93 -5.15 -0.01
CA SER A 873 -28.53 -5.30 -0.48
C SER A 873 -28.36 -6.50 -1.42
N GLU A 874 -29.09 -7.59 -1.19
CA GLU A 874 -29.08 -8.73 -2.12
C GLU A 874 -29.92 -8.45 -3.38
N ALA A 875 -31.07 -7.77 -3.24
CA ALA A 875 -31.90 -7.39 -4.39
C ALA A 875 -31.19 -6.39 -5.34
N ALA A 876 -30.35 -5.50 -4.79
CA ALA A 876 -29.50 -4.57 -5.55
C ALA A 876 -28.44 -5.26 -6.42
N LYS A 877 -28.19 -6.57 -6.22
CA LYS A 877 -27.26 -7.38 -7.02
C LYS A 877 -27.97 -8.18 -8.12
N VAL A 878 -29.31 -8.14 -8.20
CA VAL A 878 -30.09 -8.99 -9.10
C VAL A 878 -30.38 -8.28 -10.42
N ASN A 879 -29.63 -8.66 -11.47
CA ASN A 879 -29.94 -8.25 -12.83
C ASN A 879 -31.16 -9.02 -13.39
N MET A 880 -32.24 -8.32 -13.70
CA MET A 880 -33.48 -8.94 -14.20
C MET A 880 -33.30 -9.60 -15.59
N THR A 881 -32.52 -9.00 -16.48
CA THR A 881 -32.31 -9.52 -17.85
C THR A 881 -31.55 -10.86 -17.85
N GLU A 882 -30.57 -11.04 -16.95
CA GLU A 882 -29.92 -12.33 -16.73
C GLU A 882 -30.91 -13.35 -16.15
N LEU A 883 -31.67 -12.97 -15.13
CA LEU A 883 -32.63 -13.83 -14.44
C LEU A 883 -33.73 -14.36 -15.38
N GLU A 884 -34.27 -13.50 -16.26
CA GLU A 884 -35.22 -13.87 -17.30
C GLU A 884 -34.62 -14.83 -18.33
N LYS A 885 -33.37 -14.59 -18.73
CA LYS A 885 -32.65 -15.44 -19.68
C LYS A 885 -32.41 -16.83 -19.11
N ASP A 886 -32.02 -16.96 -17.84
CA ASP A 886 -31.78 -18.26 -17.21
C ASP A 886 -33.06 -19.05 -16.98
N ILE A 887 -34.18 -18.40 -16.63
CA ILE A 887 -35.50 -19.01 -16.65
C ILE A 887 -35.91 -19.45 -18.07
N GLY A 888 -35.65 -18.63 -19.10
CA GLY A 888 -35.89 -19.00 -20.50
C GLY A 888 -35.05 -20.21 -20.96
N ASN A 889 -33.81 -20.31 -20.49
CA ASN A 889 -32.93 -21.46 -20.72
C ASN A 889 -33.49 -22.73 -20.06
N LEU A 890 -33.97 -22.64 -18.81
CA LEU A 890 -34.61 -23.76 -18.12
C LEU A 890 -35.93 -24.19 -18.79
N ARG A 891 -36.80 -23.24 -19.15
CA ARG A 891 -38.08 -23.52 -19.81
C ARG A 891 -37.88 -24.25 -21.15
N SER A 892 -36.95 -23.76 -21.98
CA SER A 892 -36.64 -24.37 -23.27
C SER A 892 -35.88 -25.70 -23.12
N GLY A 893 -35.02 -25.83 -22.10
CA GLY A 893 -34.40 -27.08 -21.69
C GLY A 893 -35.43 -28.16 -21.34
N LEU A 894 -36.28 -27.91 -20.33
CA LEU A 894 -37.30 -28.88 -19.89
C LEU A 894 -38.23 -29.31 -21.04
N LYS A 895 -38.70 -28.35 -21.85
CA LYS A 895 -39.54 -28.67 -23.02
C LYS A 895 -38.83 -29.55 -24.06
N SER A 896 -37.51 -29.43 -24.19
CA SER A 896 -36.72 -30.31 -25.07
C SER A 896 -36.65 -31.74 -24.52
N VAL A 897 -36.47 -31.88 -23.20
CA VAL A 897 -36.48 -33.19 -22.51
C VAL A 897 -37.87 -33.84 -22.55
N GLU A 898 -38.94 -33.04 -22.43
CA GLU A 898 -40.34 -33.49 -22.56
C GLU A 898 -40.65 -33.99 -23.97
N SER A 899 -40.22 -33.25 -25.00
CA SER A 899 -40.37 -33.64 -26.40
C SER A 899 -39.65 -34.96 -26.72
N GLU A 900 -38.45 -35.16 -26.15
CA GLU A 900 -37.69 -36.41 -26.29
C GLU A 900 -38.30 -37.57 -25.49
N LEU A 901 -38.83 -37.31 -24.29
CA LEU A 901 -39.58 -38.31 -23.53
C LEU A 901 -40.83 -38.78 -24.28
N GLU A 902 -41.56 -37.85 -24.91
CA GLU A 902 -42.69 -38.17 -25.78
C GLU A 902 -42.28 -39.03 -26.99
N TYR A 903 -41.12 -38.75 -27.60
CA TYR A 903 -40.60 -39.53 -28.72
C TYR A 903 -40.22 -40.96 -28.28
N GLN A 904 -39.45 -41.11 -27.20
CA GLN A 904 -39.01 -42.43 -26.73
C GLN A 904 -40.17 -43.26 -26.15
N LYS A 905 -41.19 -42.63 -25.54
CA LYS A 905 -42.44 -43.30 -25.13
C LYS A 905 -43.24 -43.93 -26.28
N LYS A 906 -43.00 -43.51 -27.53
CA LYS A 906 -43.69 -44.02 -28.74
C LYS A 906 -42.93 -45.18 -29.39
N ARG A 907 -41.75 -45.59 -28.87
CA ARG A 907 -40.96 -46.73 -29.36
C ARG A 907 -41.11 -47.95 -28.45
N PRO A 908 -40.90 -49.18 -28.95
CA PRO A 908 -40.75 -50.37 -28.10
C PRO A 908 -39.58 -50.18 -27.12
N GLN A 909 -39.73 -50.64 -25.88
CA GLN A 909 -38.68 -50.50 -24.87
C GLN A 909 -37.58 -51.55 -25.10
N GLU A 910 -36.35 -51.06 -25.32
CA GLU A 910 -35.18 -51.89 -25.58
C GLU A 910 -34.50 -52.34 -24.27
N LEU A 911 -33.98 -53.57 -24.22
CA LEU A 911 -33.31 -54.12 -23.04
C LEU A 911 -32.04 -53.33 -22.70
N GLY A 912 -32.06 -52.65 -21.55
CA GLY A 912 -30.98 -51.78 -21.08
C GLY A 912 -31.26 -50.28 -21.21
N ASP A 913 -32.30 -49.88 -21.95
CA ASP A 913 -32.71 -48.48 -22.03
C ASP A 913 -33.57 -48.07 -20.82
N LYS A 914 -33.00 -47.23 -19.96
CA LYS A 914 -33.67 -46.67 -18.77
C LYS A 914 -34.20 -45.26 -19.00
N PHE A 915 -34.04 -44.68 -20.19
CA PHE A 915 -34.38 -43.29 -20.48
C PHE A 915 -35.80 -42.92 -20.07
N VAL A 916 -36.81 -43.64 -20.56
CA VAL A 916 -38.23 -43.33 -20.28
C VAL A 916 -38.54 -43.39 -18.77
N SER A 917 -37.94 -44.33 -18.04
CA SER A 917 -38.12 -44.47 -16.59
C SER A 917 -37.53 -43.26 -15.84
N VAL A 918 -36.23 -43.04 -16.00
CA VAL A 918 -35.48 -41.99 -15.28
C VAL A 918 -35.95 -40.59 -15.67
N VAL A 919 -36.24 -40.36 -16.95
CA VAL A 919 -36.67 -39.04 -17.45
C VAL A 919 -38.12 -38.74 -17.09
N SER A 920 -39.03 -39.72 -17.05
CA SER A 920 -40.40 -39.45 -16.59
C SER A 920 -40.45 -39.14 -15.09
N GLN A 921 -39.58 -39.74 -14.27
CA GLN A 921 -39.42 -39.34 -12.87
C GLN A 921 -38.80 -37.94 -12.75
N PHE A 922 -37.74 -37.65 -13.50
CA PHE A 922 -37.08 -36.34 -13.52
C PHE A 922 -38.06 -35.22 -13.90
N ILE A 923 -38.80 -35.34 -15.01
CA ILE A 923 -39.77 -34.31 -15.45
C ILE A 923 -40.85 -34.07 -14.39
N THR A 924 -41.34 -35.12 -13.73
CA THR A 924 -42.38 -34.96 -12.69
C THR A 924 -41.92 -34.04 -11.55
N VAL A 925 -40.67 -34.18 -11.10
CA VAL A 925 -40.09 -33.34 -10.03
C VAL A 925 -39.65 -31.98 -10.59
N ALA A 926 -39.01 -31.97 -11.76
CA ALA A 926 -38.41 -30.77 -12.34
C ALA A 926 -39.45 -29.77 -12.84
N SER A 927 -40.53 -30.22 -13.49
CA SER A 927 -41.61 -29.32 -13.93
C SER A 927 -42.35 -28.69 -12.75
N PHE A 928 -42.60 -29.44 -11.67
CA PHE A 928 -43.16 -28.88 -10.43
C PHE A 928 -42.22 -27.84 -9.80
N SER A 929 -40.94 -28.18 -9.62
CA SER A 929 -39.94 -27.26 -9.08
C SER A 929 -39.66 -26.06 -9.97
N PHE A 930 -39.89 -26.16 -11.28
CA PHE A 930 -39.76 -25.04 -12.21
C PHE A 930 -40.98 -24.11 -12.17
N SER A 931 -42.20 -24.65 -12.08
CA SER A 931 -43.42 -23.84 -11.91
C SER A 931 -43.32 -22.97 -10.65
N ASP A 932 -42.98 -23.56 -9.50
CA ASP A 932 -42.77 -22.84 -8.23
C ASP A 932 -41.88 -21.59 -8.38
N VAL A 933 -40.79 -21.70 -9.17
CA VAL A 933 -39.85 -20.60 -9.40
C VAL A 933 -40.34 -19.62 -10.49
N GLU A 934 -41.05 -20.10 -11.52
CA GLU A 934 -41.64 -19.28 -12.60
C GLU A 934 -42.82 -18.43 -12.08
N ASP A 935 -43.68 -19.03 -11.26
CA ASP A 935 -44.76 -18.36 -10.52
C ASP A 935 -44.18 -17.35 -9.52
N SER A 936 -43.15 -17.75 -8.74
CA SER A 936 -42.45 -16.85 -7.81
C SER A 936 -41.77 -15.66 -8.50
N LEU A 937 -41.17 -15.84 -9.68
CA LEU A 937 -40.59 -14.75 -10.47
C LEU A 937 -41.68 -13.80 -11.00
N THR A 938 -42.87 -14.33 -11.30
CA THR A 938 -44.01 -13.52 -11.74
C THR A 938 -44.52 -12.64 -10.58
N GLU A 939 -44.68 -13.21 -9.37
CA GLU A 939 -44.98 -12.42 -8.15
C GLU A 939 -43.90 -11.35 -7.90
N ALA A 940 -42.62 -11.74 -7.97
CA ALA A 940 -41.48 -10.86 -7.74
C ALA A 940 -41.50 -9.63 -8.68
N LYS A 941 -41.81 -9.84 -9.96
CA LYS A 941 -41.91 -8.77 -10.97
C LYS A 941 -43.09 -7.84 -10.71
N GLU A 942 -44.27 -8.37 -10.41
CA GLU A 942 -45.45 -7.53 -10.13
C GLU A 942 -45.24 -6.66 -8.88
N LEU A 943 -44.60 -7.23 -7.84
CA LEU A 943 -44.23 -6.50 -6.63
C LEU A 943 -43.16 -5.46 -6.88
N PHE A 944 -42.13 -5.79 -7.67
CA PHE A 944 -41.09 -4.84 -8.07
C PHE A 944 -41.67 -3.65 -8.85
N LEU A 945 -42.49 -3.91 -9.88
CA LEU A 945 -43.14 -2.86 -10.67
C LEU A 945 -44.09 -2.01 -9.81
N ARG A 946 -44.78 -2.63 -8.83
CA ARG A 946 -45.57 -1.91 -7.81
C ARG A 946 -44.68 -1.03 -6.91
N ALA A 947 -43.51 -1.51 -6.49
CA ALA A 947 -42.54 -0.74 -5.70
C ALA A 947 -41.99 0.45 -6.49
N VAL A 948 -41.46 0.24 -7.69
CA VAL A 948 -40.97 1.32 -8.59
C VAL A 948 -42.03 2.41 -8.77
N LYS A 949 -43.29 2.01 -9.04
CA LYS A 949 -44.41 2.94 -9.20
C LYS A 949 -44.80 3.65 -7.88
N HIS A 950 -44.68 2.99 -6.73
CA HIS A 950 -44.98 3.59 -5.42
C HIS A 950 -44.04 4.77 -5.10
N PHE A 951 -42.79 4.69 -5.54
CA PHE A 951 -41.78 5.72 -5.34
C PHE A 951 -41.64 6.71 -6.51
N GLY A 952 -42.58 6.67 -7.47
CA GLY A 952 -42.70 7.65 -8.55
C GLY A 952 -41.66 7.52 -9.67
N GLU A 953 -41.02 6.35 -9.80
CA GLU A 953 -40.02 6.08 -10.83
C GLU A 953 -40.61 5.35 -12.05
N ASP A 954 -39.88 5.36 -13.17
CA ASP A 954 -40.37 4.86 -14.46
C ASP A 954 -40.21 3.33 -14.58
N ALA A 955 -41.30 2.62 -14.27
CA ALA A 955 -41.41 1.17 -14.36
C ALA A 955 -41.22 0.57 -15.78
N SER A 956 -41.07 1.38 -16.83
CA SER A 956 -40.70 0.92 -18.18
C SER A 956 -39.19 0.88 -18.44
N LYS A 957 -38.37 1.43 -17.52
CA LYS A 957 -36.90 1.56 -17.68
C LYS A 957 -36.12 1.02 -16.48
N MET A 958 -36.57 1.36 -15.28
CA MET A 958 -35.90 1.08 -14.01
C MET A 958 -35.67 -0.43 -13.81
N GLN A 959 -34.42 -0.84 -13.63
CA GLN A 959 -34.04 -2.21 -13.29
C GLN A 959 -33.92 -2.40 -11.76
N PRO A 960 -33.98 -3.64 -11.22
CA PRO A 960 -33.91 -3.85 -9.78
C PRO A 960 -32.57 -3.46 -9.17
N ASP A 961 -31.46 -3.74 -9.85
CA ASP A 961 -30.11 -3.34 -9.47
C ASP A 961 -29.96 -1.82 -9.36
N GLU A 962 -30.53 -1.06 -10.30
CA GLU A 962 -30.60 0.41 -10.21
C GLU A 962 -31.52 0.87 -9.06
N PHE A 963 -32.74 0.32 -8.96
CA PHE A 963 -33.74 0.75 -7.99
C PHE A 963 -33.35 0.47 -6.55
N PHE A 964 -33.01 -0.79 -6.23
CA PHE A 964 -32.58 -1.20 -4.90
C PHE A 964 -31.19 -0.66 -4.58
N GLY A 965 -30.30 -0.50 -5.57
CA GLY A 965 -28.99 0.14 -5.41
C GLY A 965 -29.05 1.58 -4.89
N ILE A 966 -30.09 2.35 -5.26
CA ILE A 966 -30.33 3.69 -4.68
C ILE A 966 -30.53 3.60 -3.16
N PHE A 967 -31.32 2.64 -2.68
CA PHE A 967 -31.59 2.45 -1.25
C PHE A 967 -30.43 1.78 -0.52
N ASP A 968 -29.72 0.84 -1.15
CA ASP A 968 -28.52 0.21 -0.58
C ASP A 968 -27.41 1.24 -0.32
N GLN A 969 -27.11 2.08 -1.31
CA GLN A 969 -26.18 3.21 -1.15
C GLN A 969 -26.64 4.17 -0.04
N PHE A 970 -27.95 4.42 0.09
CA PHE A 970 -28.47 5.26 1.17
C PHE A 970 -28.30 4.62 2.55
N LEU A 971 -28.57 3.32 2.67
CA LEU A 971 -28.40 2.55 3.92
C LEU A 971 -26.94 2.54 4.36
N GLN A 972 -26.00 2.28 3.45
CA GLN A 972 -24.57 2.38 3.72
C GLN A 972 -24.21 3.79 4.24
N SER A 973 -24.59 4.84 3.50
CA SER A 973 -24.36 6.24 3.88
C SER A 973 -24.97 6.62 5.24
N PHE A 974 -26.13 6.05 5.58
CA PHE A 974 -26.83 6.28 6.85
C PHE A 974 -26.11 5.60 8.02
N ILE A 975 -25.68 4.33 7.84
CA ILE A 975 -24.95 3.56 8.85
C ILE A 975 -23.59 4.22 9.14
N GLU A 976 -22.87 4.66 8.11
CA GLU A 976 -21.62 5.42 8.24
C GLU A 976 -21.84 6.73 9.03
N ALA A 977 -22.80 7.56 8.62
CA ALA A 977 -23.11 8.82 9.30
C ALA A 977 -23.67 8.62 10.73
N GLN A 978 -24.31 7.49 11.02
CA GLN A 978 -24.72 7.11 12.37
C GLN A 978 -23.51 6.75 13.23
N GLN A 979 -22.57 5.98 12.70
CA GLN A 979 -21.34 5.62 13.39
C GLN A 979 -20.42 6.85 13.60
N GLU A 980 -20.38 7.79 12.65
CA GLU A 980 -19.70 9.08 12.81
C GLU A 980 -20.37 9.96 13.88
N ASN A 981 -21.71 10.05 13.90
CA ASN A 981 -22.45 10.73 14.98
C ASN A 981 -22.16 10.13 16.37
N GLU A 982 -22.16 8.80 16.51
CA GLU A 982 -21.77 8.08 17.72
C GLU A 982 -20.34 8.45 18.16
N ASN A 983 -19.40 8.50 17.21
CA ASN A 983 -18.01 8.89 17.47
C ASN A 983 -17.89 10.37 17.89
N ILE A 984 -18.64 11.26 17.26
CA ILE A 984 -18.73 12.69 17.65
C ILE A 984 -19.34 12.84 19.05
N ARG A 985 -20.37 12.06 19.40
CA ARG A 985 -20.99 12.10 20.73
C ARG A 985 -20.05 11.57 21.80
N LYS A 986 -19.41 10.41 21.58
CA LYS A 986 -18.40 9.84 22.50
C LYS A 986 -17.22 10.78 22.75
N ARG A 987 -16.73 11.48 21.71
CA ARG A 987 -15.72 12.54 21.85
C ARG A 987 -16.21 13.69 22.74
N LYS A 988 -17.42 14.22 22.49
CA LYS A 988 -18.02 15.29 23.31
C LYS A 988 -18.26 14.88 24.77
N GLU A 989 -18.79 13.68 25.01
CA GLU A 989 -18.97 13.13 26.36
C GLU A 989 -17.63 12.94 27.08
N GLU A 990 -16.58 12.51 26.37
CA GLU A 990 -15.23 12.39 26.91
C GLU A 990 -14.58 13.75 27.18
N GLU A 991 -14.76 14.74 26.30
CA GLU A 991 -14.31 16.11 26.51
C GLU A 991 -15.01 16.76 27.71
N GLU A 992 -16.32 16.56 27.88
CA GLU A 992 -17.06 17.05 29.05
C GLU A 992 -16.59 16.35 30.34
N ARG A 993 -16.36 15.03 30.31
CA ARG A 993 -15.80 14.27 31.44
C ARG A 993 -14.40 14.74 31.79
N ARG A 994 -13.53 14.96 30.79
CA ARG A 994 -12.19 15.53 30.96
C ARG A 994 -12.24 16.96 31.50
N ALA A 995 -13.18 17.79 31.05
CA ALA A 995 -13.36 19.15 31.56
C ALA A 995 -13.82 19.16 33.02
N LYS A 996 -14.75 18.26 33.40
CA LYS A 996 -15.17 18.05 34.80
C LYS A 996 -14.02 17.57 35.69
N MET A 997 -13.27 16.56 35.24
CA MET A 997 -12.10 16.04 35.94
C MET A 997 -10.98 17.10 36.06
N GLU A 998 -10.74 17.90 35.01
CA GLU A 998 -9.73 18.97 35.06
C GLU A 998 -10.19 20.15 35.92
N ALA A 999 -11.49 20.45 35.98
CA ALA A 999 -12.03 21.45 36.91
C ALA A 999 -11.84 21.00 38.37
N GLN A 1000 -12.20 19.76 38.69
CA GLN A 1000 -11.97 19.14 40.01
C GLN A 1000 -10.49 19.11 40.38
N LEU A 1001 -9.63 18.64 39.47
CA LEU A 1001 -8.18 18.59 39.70
C LEU A 1001 -7.56 19.98 39.79
N LYS A 1002 -8.10 21.00 39.10
CA LYS A 1002 -7.66 22.40 39.25
C LYS A 1002 -8.07 22.95 40.61
N GLU A 1003 -9.28 22.69 41.08
CA GLU A 1003 -9.74 23.10 42.41
C GLU A 1003 -8.92 22.42 43.52
N GLN A 1004 -8.68 21.12 43.39
CA GLN A 1004 -7.81 20.34 44.29
C GLN A 1004 -6.38 20.88 44.29
N ARG A 1005 -5.77 21.09 43.11
CA ARG A 1005 -4.44 21.70 42.99
C ARG A 1005 -4.38 23.12 43.52
N GLU A 1006 -5.48 23.88 43.50
CA GLU A 1006 -5.51 25.21 44.11
C GLU A 1006 -5.63 25.15 45.63
N LYS A 1007 -6.41 24.20 46.18
CA LYS A 1007 -6.42 23.87 47.63
C LYS A 1007 -5.03 23.42 48.10
N GLU A 1008 -4.39 22.49 47.37
CA GLU A 1008 -3.03 22.03 47.65
C GLU A 1008 -1.99 23.15 47.50
N ARG A 1009 -2.11 24.04 46.50
CA ARG A 1009 -1.21 25.20 46.36
C ARG A 1009 -1.38 26.20 47.50
N ARG A 1010 -2.59 26.40 48.01
CA ARG A 1010 -2.85 27.21 49.21
C ARG A 1010 -2.22 26.56 50.46
N ALA A 1011 -2.33 25.24 50.60
CA ALA A 1011 -1.69 24.49 51.69
C ALA A 1011 -0.15 24.47 51.60
N ARG A 1012 0.44 24.27 50.41
CA ARG A 1012 1.90 24.31 50.19
C ARG A 1012 2.47 25.72 50.36
N LYS A 1013 1.75 26.78 49.98
CA LYS A 1013 2.15 28.17 50.30
C LYS A 1013 2.18 28.49 51.80
N ALA A 1014 1.55 27.66 52.65
CA ALA A 1014 1.64 27.76 54.11
C ALA A 1014 2.72 26.82 54.71
N LYS A 1015 3.53 26.14 53.88
CA LYS A 1015 4.59 25.22 54.31
C LYS A 1015 5.94 25.38 53.59
N ALA A 1016 6.00 26.12 52.48
CA ALA A 1016 7.22 26.37 51.73
C ALA A 1016 7.99 27.59 52.28
N ASN A 1017 8.59 27.43 53.46
CA ASN A 1017 9.59 28.33 54.03
C ASN A 1017 10.57 27.43 54.82
N GLY A 1018 11.63 26.97 54.16
CA GLY A 1018 12.58 26.00 54.72
C GLY A 1018 13.45 25.36 53.65
N GLU A 1019 14.72 25.78 53.64
CA GLU A 1019 15.95 25.10 53.18
C GLU A 1019 15.99 24.53 51.75
N ASP A 1020 17.04 24.96 51.03
CA ASP A 1020 17.36 24.65 49.63
C ASP A 1020 18.90 24.52 49.56
N ASP A 1021 19.40 23.28 49.51
CA ASP A 1021 20.84 22.96 49.42
C ASP A 1021 21.02 21.66 48.62
N GLY A 1022 21.16 21.82 47.31
CA GLY A 1022 21.31 20.79 46.30
C GLY A 1022 22.23 21.29 45.19
N GLY A 1023 23.04 20.40 44.62
CA GLY A 1023 23.97 20.75 43.55
C GLY A 1023 23.42 20.40 42.17
N GLU A 1024 23.89 21.10 41.13
CA GLU A 1024 23.30 21.09 39.79
C GLU A 1024 23.07 19.70 39.18
N PHE A 1025 23.89 18.69 39.51
CA PHE A 1025 23.76 17.34 38.96
C PHE A 1025 22.88 16.43 39.80
N ASP A 1026 22.96 16.49 41.14
CA ASP A 1026 22.01 15.79 42.00
C ASP A 1026 20.58 16.38 41.84
N ASP A 1027 20.46 17.67 41.51
CA ASP A 1027 19.21 18.30 41.07
C ASP A 1027 18.70 17.73 39.75
N LEU A 1028 19.56 17.60 38.73
CA LEU A 1028 19.19 16.92 37.47
C LEU A 1028 18.75 15.49 37.74
N VAL A 1029 19.44 14.73 38.60
CA VAL A 1029 19.05 13.37 38.98
C VAL A 1029 17.74 13.35 39.78
N SER A 1030 17.53 14.30 40.68
CA SER A 1030 16.30 14.43 41.48
C SER A 1030 15.09 14.77 40.61
N ALA A 1031 15.23 15.75 39.71
CA ALA A 1031 14.23 16.13 38.73
C ALA A 1031 13.97 15.01 37.70
N LEU A 1032 14.98 14.19 37.37
CA LEU A 1032 14.86 13.06 36.46
C LEU A 1032 14.16 11.87 37.16
N ARG A 1033 14.58 11.48 38.38
CA ARG A 1033 13.95 10.42 39.20
C ARG A 1033 12.50 10.74 39.58
N SER A 1034 12.18 12.00 39.87
CA SER A 1034 10.81 12.47 40.11
C SER A 1034 10.01 12.69 38.83
N GLY A 1035 10.68 12.73 37.68
CA GLY A 1035 10.12 12.99 36.35
C GLY A 1035 9.78 14.46 36.07
N GLU A 1036 10.13 15.42 36.95
CA GLU A 1036 9.78 16.84 36.81
C GLU A 1036 10.41 17.51 35.57
N VAL A 1037 11.54 16.97 35.08
CA VAL A 1037 12.10 17.29 33.75
C VAL A 1037 11.02 17.24 32.65
N PHE A 1038 10.13 16.26 32.72
CA PHE A 1038 9.10 15.98 31.73
C PHE A 1038 7.77 16.74 31.97
N ASP A 1039 7.60 17.45 33.09
CA ASP A 1039 6.34 18.14 33.41
C ASP A 1039 6.05 19.34 32.50
N LYS A 1040 7.08 19.96 31.92
CA LYS A 1040 6.89 20.99 30.90
C LYS A 1040 6.10 20.43 29.71
N ASP A 1041 6.35 19.19 29.32
CA ASP A 1041 5.71 18.56 28.16
C ASP A 1041 4.38 17.90 28.51
N LEU A 1042 4.28 17.23 29.67
CA LEU A 1042 3.00 16.77 30.23
C LEU A 1042 2.01 17.93 30.43
N SER A 1043 2.50 19.14 30.73
CA SER A 1043 1.67 20.35 30.85
C SER A 1043 1.48 21.12 29.52
N LYS A 1044 2.43 21.08 28.57
CA LYS A 1044 2.20 21.49 27.17
C LYS A 1044 1.09 20.65 26.55
N MET A 1045 1.08 19.32 26.71
CA MET A 1045 -0.02 18.46 26.24
C MET A 1045 -1.37 18.92 26.84
N LYS A 1046 -1.44 19.10 28.17
CA LYS A 1046 -2.67 19.58 28.85
C LYS A 1046 -3.12 20.96 28.34
N ARG A 1047 -2.18 21.85 27.97
CA ARG A 1047 -2.47 23.17 27.36
C ARG A 1047 -2.84 23.09 25.87
N ASN A 1048 -2.20 22.23 25.08
CA ASN A 1048 -2.51 22.04 23.65
C ASN A 1048 -3.86 21.35 23.45
N ARG A 1049 -4.21 20.37 24.30
CA ARG A 1049 -5.57 19.79 24.36
C ARG A 1049 -6.63 20.87 24.62
N LYS A 1050 -6.30 21.89 25.42
CA LYS A 1050 -7.12 23.09 25.64
C LYS A 1050 -7.10 24.09 24.46
N ARG A 1051 -5.95 24.27 23.80
CA ARG A 1051 -5.78 25.24 22.71
C ARG A 1051 -6.46 24.78 21.42
N ILE A 1052 -6.39 23.48 21.11
CA ILE A 1052 -7.11 22.86 19.99
C ILE A 1052 -8.63 23.03 20.18
N ASN A 1053 -9.15 22.83 21.39
CA ASN A 1053 -10.54 23.12 21.73
C ASN A 1053 -10.90 24.63 21.79
N SER A 1054 -9.93 25.54 21.70
CA SER A 1054 -10.18 26.99 21.64
C SER A 1054 -10.09 27.57 20.22
N GLN A 1055 -9.15 27.10 19.39
CA GLN A 1055 -8.98 27.59 18.02
C GLN A 1055 -10.14 27.22 17.08
N THR A 1056 -10.98 26.25 17.47
CA THR A 1056 -12.26 25.94 16.83
C THR A 1056 -13.42 26.86 17.24
N THR A 1057 -13.20 27.86 18.11
CA THR A 1057 -14.29 28.68 18.70
C THR A 1057 -14.16 30.21 18.58
N ASP A 1058 -13.05 30.76 18.05
CA ASP A 1058 -12.82 32.23 18.04
C ASP A 1058 -12.35 32.77 16.67
N SER A 1059 -13.06 32.41 15.60
CA SER A 1059 -12.94 33.00 14.24
C SER A 1059 -14.17 33.84 13.84
N GLY A 1060 -14.86 34.41 14.82
CA GLY A 1060 -16.17 35.05 14.62
C GLY A 1060 -16.46 36.23 15.56
N ARG A 1061 -15.55 37.20 15.65
CA ARG A 1061 -15.71 38.40 16.49
C ARG A 1061 -15.21 39.72 15.86
N GLU A 1062 -15.86 40.12 14.77
CA GLU A 1062 -16.11 41.55 14.57
C GLU A 1062 -17.42 41.95 15.27
N ARG A 1063 -17.51 43.18 15.77
CA ARG A 1063 -18.69 43.69 16.50
C ARG A 1063 -19.66 44.41 15.55
N PRO A 1064 -20.97 44.40 15.85
CA PRO A 1064 -21.98 44.94 14.93
C PRO A 1064 -21.91 46.47 14.84
N VAL A 1065 -21.82 46.99 13.62
CA VAL A 1065 -22.18 48.37 13.29
C VAL A 1065 -23.68 48.43 12.93
N THR A 1066 -24.35 49.50 13.31
CA THR A 1066 -25.80 49.66 13.18
C THR A 1066 -26.28 49.95 11.75
N LYS A 1067 -27.53 49.54 11.50
CA LYS A 1067 -28.42 49.90 10.38
C LYS A 1067 -28.00 51.08 9.49
N LEU A 1068 -28.10 50.88 8.17
CA LEU A 1068 -28.74 51.83 7.27
C LEU A 1068 -29.38 51.09 6.07
N ASN A 1069 -30.24 51.77 5.32
CA ASN A 1069 -31.16 51.17 4.35
C ASN A 1069 -30.48 50.85 3.01
N PHE A 1070 -30.90 49.77 2.33
CA PHE A 1070 -31.83 49.86 1.19
C PHE A 1070 -32.52 48.52 0.94
#